data_AF-A0A7M1BAH2-F1
#
_entry.id   AF-A0A7M1BAH2-F1
#
_cell.length_a   1.000
_cell.length_b   1.000
_cell.length_c   1.000
_cell.angle_alpha   90.00
_cell.angle_beta   90.00
_cell.angle_gamma   90.00
#
_symmetry.space_group_name_H-M   'P 1'
#
loop_
_entity.id
_entity.type
_entity.pdbx_description
1 polymer ?
#
loop_
_entity_poly.entity_id
_entity_poly.type
_entity_poly.pdbx_seq_one_letter_code
_entity_poly.pdbx_strand_id
1 'polypeptide(L)'
;MLKKNCINDVTTLNPVKVAGVLYPQSIEEIQDIVKNYKSISVGGGHYSMGGQTACKNSVHVDMREYNKILHLDTEKKEITVNAGITWKEIQKEIDKYDLSISIMQTYSNFTVGGSLSVNVHGRYIGAGPLALSIKEFRFIDVNAEEQKASREKNREYFEMLVGGYGSIGIVTDITLCLAENVNVKQINKKMRVSEYLQNLDFITKDEKSVFHNADIYPPHYNKVNSVTWVKTEDAVTQKKRIQDVRKFYPLEMYALWAISSTPFGPLRREYLYDKVIFAKPRVYKRNYEASYDVAELEPLSRKNSTYVLQEYFIPKENAESFIQKIAKVFVAYNANILNISIRHSIANTDSLLSWSRSEVLAFVVYYKQGTSQKEKDAVAVWTRKAIDAAISEGGTYYLPYQPHATKEQLLQAYPNFEVFAKKKKEFDPEYKFRNSLFEKYIYQENTYDPKNFYDILHKDEYKDKLYDFLLYVFRSDEKRVFHSTLQGLEKYEDSDEIYNYIQKECQLSAKILLSPSSTVNIIKQLLIQNKMIKEQTKELLGHDIYDALFIEPTDIKKPSKFYSKTIPLDIDKLLGNFPVKATKEFYIKEGESLIELLQGIDENSLDLITVYGGLHHIEKEKRLQIHKLIYKRLRNNGVFILREHDVCDDDMFKFVSLIHAVFNAVTGESLKNERSEVREFESIETIVDDIEMAGFKDSGKRLKQYGDPSENILLAFEKKSS
;
A
#
# COMPACT_ATOMS: atom_id res chain seq x y z
N MET A 1 -1.36 -29.95 -6.04
CA MET A 1 -0.24 -30.36 -6.92
C MET A 1 0.33 -29.11 -7.55
N LEU A 2 1.42 -28.57 -7.02
CA LEU A 2 2.15 -27.48 -7.68
C LEU A 2 2.72 -28.04 -8.98
N LYS A 3 2.42 -27.41 -10.12
CA LYS A 3 3.06 -27.73 -11.39
C LYS A 3 4.57 -27.68 -11.15
N LYS A 4 5.33 -28.72 -11.52
CA LYS A 4 6.79 -28.90 -11.28
C LYS A 4 7.69 -27.67 -11.54
N ASN A 5 7.17 -26.64 -12.20
CA ASN A 5 7.87 -25.46 -12.68
C ASN A 5 7.24 -24.14 -12.17
N CYS A 6 6.65 -24.12 -10.98
CA CYS A 6 6.09 -22.90 -10.38
C CYS A 6 6.63 -22.71 -8.96
N ILE A 7 7.31 -21.60 -8.73
CA ILE A 7 7.79 -21.16 -7.41
C ILE A 7 6.80 -20.14 -6.89
N ASN A 8 6.44 -20.24 -5.61
CA ASN A 8 5.56 -19.28 -4.97
C ASN A 8 6.03 -19.10 -3.52
N ASP A 9 5.79 -17.91 -2.98
CA ASP A 9 6.08 -17.64 -1.58
C ASP A 9 4.99 -18.19 -0.65
N VAL A 10 5.27 -18.12 0.65
CA VAL A 10 4.39 -18.60 1.71
C VAL A 10 2.97 -17.99 1.67
N THR A 11 2.80 -16.78 1.13
CA THR A 11 1.48 -16.12 1.02
C THR A 11 0.64 -16.65 -0.13
N THR A 12 1.27 -17.35 -1.08
CA THR A 12 0.72 -17.84 -2.34
C THR A 12 0.29 -16.76 -3.35
N LEU A 13 0.62 -15.48 -3.10
CA LEU A 13 0.19 -14.36 -3.94
C LEU A 13 1.01 -14.18 -5.22
N ASN A 14 2.26 -14.64 -5.25
CA ASN A 14 3.21 -14.34 -6.33
C ASN A 14 3.73 -15.63 -7.00
N PRO A 15 2.85 -16.42 -7.67
CA PRO A 15 3.31 -17.60 -8.40
C PRO A 15 4.14 -17.20 -9.62
N VAL A 16 5.39 -17.65 -9.67
CA VAL A 16 6.33 -17.40 -10.78
C VAL A 16 6.63 -18.71 -11.50
N LYS A 17 6.37 -18.73 -12.81
CA LYS A 17 6.69 -19.88 -13.66
C LYS A 17 8.17 -19.86 -14.04
N VAL A 18 8.90 -20.90 -13.64
CA VAL A 18 10.33 -21.08 -13.89
C VAL A 18 10.55 -22.10 -15.01
N ALA A 19 11.77 -22.18 -15.57
CA ALA A 19 12.13 -23.19 -16.57
C ALA A 19 12.30 -24.58 -15.93
N GLY A 20 12.85 -24.62 -14.72
CA GLY A 20 13.06 -25.84 -13.93
C GLY A 20 13.57 -25.51 -12.53
N VAL A 21 13.64 -26.52 -11.67
CA VAL A 21 14.15 -26.40 -10.30
C VAL A 21 15.28 -27.42 -10.09
N LEU A 22 16.41 -26.95 -9.56
CA LEU A 22 17.59 -27.76 -9.25
C LEU A 22 17.91 -27.68 -7.76
N TYR A 23 18.45 -28.77 -7.20
CA TYR A 23 18.67 -28.94 -5.76
C TYR A 23 20.13 -29.36 -5.50
N PRO A 24 21.10 -28.43 -5.64
CA PRO A 24 22.49 -28.79 -5.51
C PRO A 24 22.85 -29.24 -4.09
N GLN A 25 23.81 -30.17 -3.98
CA GLN A 25 24.33 -30.73 -2.73
C GLN A 25 25.85 -30.53 -2.57
N SER A 26 26.53 -30.03 -3.61
CA SER A 26 27.96 -29.75 -3.59
C SER A 26 28.31 -28.43 -4.30
N ILE A 27 29.54 -27.96 -4.09
CA ILE A 27 30.05 -26.75 -4.76
C ILE A 27 30.13 -26.98 -6.27
N GLU A 28 30.55 -28.18 -6.70
CA GLU A 28 30.71 -28.55 -8.10
C GLU A 28 29.37 -28.47 -8.85
N GLU A 29 28.28 -28.95 -8.23
CA GLU A 29 26.94 -28.85 -8.81
C GLU A 29 26.49 -27.40 -8.95
N ILE A 30 26.79 -26.54 -7.97
CA ILE A 30 26.48 -25.10 -8.05
C ILE A 30 27.27 -24.45 -9.18
N GLN A 31 28.57 -24.76 -9.31
CA GLN A 31 29.41 -24.26 -10.38
C GLN A 31 28.91 -24.72 -11.76
N ASP A 32 28.51 -25.99 -11.89
CA ASP A 32 27.97 -26.53 -13.14
C ASP A 32 26.66 -25.85 -13.53
N ILE A 33 25.79 -25.53 -12.56
CA ILE A 33 24.58 -24.75 -12.80
C ILE A 33 24.95 -23.36 -13.36
N VAL A 34 25.88 -22.65 -12.72
CA VAL A 34 26.27 -21.30 -13.15
C VAL A 34 26.94 -21.29 -14.54
N LYS A 35 27.70 -22.33 -14.89
CA LYS A 35 28.30 -22.50 -16.21
C LYS A 35 27.26 -22.73 -17.31
N ASN A 36 26.24 -23.54 -17.03
CA ASN A 36 25.32 -24.05 -18.05
C ASN A 36 24.06 -23.18 -18.26
N TYR A 37 23.71 -22.30 -17.31
CA TYR A 37 22.48 -21.51 -17.40
C TYR A 37 22.73 -20.00 -17.46
N LYS A 38 21.98 -19.32 -18.34
CA LYS A 38 22.06 -17.87 -18.56
C LYS A 38 21.10 -17.04 -17.72
N SER A 39 20.09 -17.67 -17.10
CA SER A 39 19.10 -17.01 -16.25
C SER A 39 18.84 -17.87 -15.03
N ILE A 40 19.23 -17.37 -13.87
CA ILE A 40 19.25 -18.09 -12.60
C ILE A 40 18.51 -17.26 -11.55
N SER A 41 17.58 -17.91 -10.84
CA SER A 41 17.03 -17.40 -9.59
C SER A 41 17.42 -18.35 -8.46
N VAL A 42 17.57 -17.82 -7.24
CA VAL A 42 18.04 -18.59 -6.09
C VAL A 42 17.02 -18.47 -4.96
N GLY A 43 16.74 -19.58 -4.30
CA GLY A 43 15.79 -19.62 -3.18
C GLY A 43 16.21 -20.59 -2.08
N GLY A 44 15.73 -20.30 -0.88
CA GLY A 44 15.79 -21.18 0.28
C GLY A 44 14.38 -21.42 0.84
N GLY A 45 14.11 -20.91 2.04
CA GLY A 45 12.83 -21.13 2.73
C GLY A 45 11.56 -20.50 2.11
N HIS A 46 11.66 -19.75 1.01
CA HIS A 46 10.54 -19.10 0.30
C HIS A 46 9.62 -18.22 1.17
N TYR A 47 10.18 -17.57 2.20
CA TYR A 47 9.44 -16.70 3.12
C TYR A 47 9.41 -15.22 2.74
N SER A 48 10.17 -14.78 1.73
CA SER A 48 10.02 -13.44 1.13
C SER A 48 8.70 -13.39 0.36
N MET A 49 7.86 -12.39 0.63
CA MET A 49 6.45 -12.32 0.20
C MET A 49 6.22 -11.42 -1.03
N GLY A 50 7.15 -11.41 -1.98
CA GLY A 50 7.07 -10.53 -3.16
C GLY A 50 7.81 -11.03 -4.41
N GLY A 51 8.06 -12.33 -4.53
CA GLY A 51 8.73 -12.91 -5.71
C GLY A 51 10.25 -12.71 -5.77
N GLN A 52 10.90 -12.27 -4.70
CA GLN A 52 12.36 -12.05 -4.62
C GLN A 52 13.17 -13.34 -4.83
N THR A 53 12.54 -14.50 -4.71
CA THR A 53 13.18 -15.82 -4.86
C THR A 53 13.11 -16.37 -6.29
N ALA A 54 12.34 -15.76 -7.19
CA ALA A 54 12.06 -16.34 -8.50
C ALA A 54 11.99 -15.29 -9.62
N CYS A 55 12.29 -15.74 -10.82
CA CYS A 55 12.24 -14.96 -12.06
C CYS A 55 11.59 -15.82 -13.16
N LYS A 56 10.78 -15.21 -14.02
CA LYS A 56 10.06 -15.94 -15.08
C LYS A 56 11.06 -16.60 -16.03
N ASN A 57 10.84 -17.88 -16.34
CA ASN A 57 11.69 -18.69 -17.23
C ASN A 57 13.17 -18.85 -16.79
N SER A 58 13.53 -18.46 -15.56
CA SER A 58 14.85 -18.77 -14.98
C SER A 58 14.93 -20.24 -14.57
N VAL A 59 16.15 -20.77 -14.42
CA VAL A 59 16.37 -21.97 -13.60
C VAL A 59 16.41 -21.57 -12.13
N HIS A 60 15.56 -22.18 -11.32
CA HIS A 60 15.51 -21.94 -9.89
C HIS A 60 16.46 -22.88 -9.16
N VAL A 61 17.41 -22.32 -8.42
CA VAL A 61 18.36 -23.06 -7.59
C VAL A 61 17.85 -23.04 -6.16
N ASP A 62 17.39 -24.20 -5.69
CA ASP A 62 16.90 -24.40 -4.34
C ASP A 62 18.03 -24.91 -3.45
N MET A 63 18.51 -24.03 -2.57
CA MET A 63 19.69 -24.28 -1.76
C MET A 63 19.43 -25.20 -0.55
N ARG A 64 18.19 -25.62 -0.30
CA ARG A 64 17.82 -26.31 0.97
C ARG A 64 18.50 -27.67 1.18
N GLU A 65 19.00 -28.31 0.13
CA GLU A 65 19.78 -29.55 0.24
C GLU A 65 21.29 -29.30 0.47
N TYR A 66 21.76 -28.05 0.30
CA TYR A 66 23.12 -27.60 0.62
C TYR A 66 23.14 -26.98 2.03
N ASN A 67 23.07 -27.82 3.08
CA ASN A 67 22.62 -27.41 4.42
C ASN A 67 23.46 -27.94 5.59
N LYS A 68 24.74 -28.24 5.40
CA LYS A 68 25.59 -28.81 6.46
C LYS A 68 26.17 -27.76 7.40
N ILE A 69 26.43 -28.16 8.65
CA ILE A 69 27.33 -27.46 9.55
C ILE A 69 28.76 -27.88 9.20
N LEU A 70 29.62 -26.91 8.89
CA LEU A 70 31.00 -27.17 8.45
C LEU A 70 31.98 -27.11 9.62
N HIS A 71 31.80 -26.14 10.52
CA HIS A 71 32.67 -25.95 11.68
C HIS A 71 31.94 -25.21 12.80
N LEU A 72 32.18 -25.60 14.06
CA LEU A 72 31.71 -24.91 15.26
C LEU A 72 32.89 -24.72 16.22
N ASP A 73 33.22 -23.48 16.54
CA ASP A 73 34.22 -23.09 17.53
C ASP A 73 33.48 -22.53 18.76
N THR A 74 33.38 -23.35 19.80
CA THR A 74 32.63 -22.98 21.02
C THR A 74 33.37 -21.97 21.89
N GLU A 75 34.70 -21.90 21.77
CA GLU A 75 35.52 -20.95 22.54
C GLU A 75 35.41 -19.55 21.93
N LYS A 76 35.55 -19.44 20.61
CA LYS A 76 35.36 -18.17 19.89
C LYS A 76 33.90 -17.79 19.71
N LYS A 77 32.96 -18.72 19.97
CA LYS A 77 31.53 -18.57 19.72
C LYS A 77 31.26 -18.26 18.25
N GLU A 78 31.86 -19.03 17.34
CA GLU A 78 31.72 -18.87 15.89
C GLU A 78 31.23 -20.17 15.24
N ILE A 79 30.41 -20.07 14.21
CA ILE A 79 29.94 -21.23 13.43
C ILE A 79 30.06 -20.93 11.94
N THR A 80 30.53 -21.92 11.17
CA THR A 80 30.52 -21.89 9.70
C THR A 80 29.56 -22.95 9.18
N VAL A 81 28.63 -22.54 8.33
CA VAL A 81 27.54 -23.38 7.82
C VAL A 81 27.30 -23.13 6.34
N ASN A 82 26.71 -24.12 5.67
CA ASN A 82 26.17 -23.90 4.33
C ASN A 82 24.92 -23.00 4.38
N ALA A 83 24.73 -22.20 3.34
CA ALA A 83 23.69 -21.18 3.23
C ALA A 83 22.26 -21.76 3.19
N GLY A 84 22.10 -23.03 2.81
CA GLY A 84 20.81 -23.71 2.79
C GLY A 84 20.30 -24.17 4.15
N ILE A 85 21.14 -24.18 5.19
CA ILE A 85 20.73 -24.62 6.53
C ILE A 85 19.71 -23.67 7.14
N THR A 86 18.78 -24.19 7.94
CA THR A 86 17.85 -23.35 8.70
C THR A 86 18.40 -22.92 10.06
N TRP A 87 17.91 -21.79 10.59
CA TRP A 87 18.27 -21.35 11.94
C TRP A 87 17.90 -22.38 13.01
N LYS A 88 16.81 -23.12 12.82
CA LYS A 88 16.37 -24.17 13.73
C LYS A 88 17.38 -25.31 13.83
N GLU A 89 17.97 -25.72 12.71
CA GLU A 89 18.99 -26.77 12.68
C GLU A 89 20.27 -26.31 13.37
N ILE A 90 20.68 -25.06 13.15
CA ILE A 90 21.79 -24.46 13.89
C ILE A 90 21.51 -24.46 15.40
N GLN A 91 20.34 -23.96 15.82
CA GLN A 91 19.95 -23.92 17.24
C GLN A 91 20.01 -25.29 17.90
N LYS A 92 19.56 -26.36 17.23
CA LYS A 92 19.63 -27.73 17.78
C LYS A 92 21.07 -28.17 18.07
N GLU A 93 22.03 -27.73 17.28
CA GLU A 93 23.44 -28.08 17.49
C GLU A 93 24.08 -27.22 18.58
N ILE A 94 23.97 -25.89 18.47
CA ILE A 94 24.67 -24.97 19.36
C ILE A 94 24.07 -24.93 20.78
N ASP A 95 22.79 -25.32 20.94
CA ASP A 95 22.13 -25.36 22.25
C ASP A 95 22.80 -26.34 23.23
N LYS A 96 23.46 -27.39 22.72
CA LYS A 96 24.22 -28.38 23.51
C LYS A 96 25.41 -27.77 24.24
N TYR A 97 25.87 -26.62 23.77
CA TYR A 97 27.03 -25.88 24.28
C TYR A 97 26.62 -24.58 24.98
N ASP A 98 25.34 -24.43 25.34
CA ASP A 98 24.77 -23.20 25.90
C ASP A 98 25.01 -21.96 25.02
N LEU A 99 25.05 -22.15 23.69
CA LEU A 99 25.15 -21.10 22.69
C LEU A 99 23.82 -20.87 21.96
N SER A 100 23.70 -19.71 21.33
CA SER A 100 22.48 -19.22 20.68
C SER A 100 22.83 -18.27 19.52
N ILE A 101 21.95 -18.12 18.52
CA ILE A 101 22.21 -17.27 17.34
C ILE A 101 22.20 -15.79 17.72
N SER A 102 23.21 -15.01 17.33
CA SER A 102 23.31 -13.60 17.74
C SER A 102 22.17 -12.74 17.20
N ILE A 103 21.93 -12.78 15.88
CA ILE A 103 20.93 -11.97 15.18
C ILE A 103 20.18 -12.87 14.19
N MET A 104 18.85 -12.87 14.26
CA MET A 104 17.94 -13.56 13.33
C MET A 104 16.53 -12.97 13.42
N GLN A 105 15.67 -13.22 12.45
CA GLN A 105 14.24 -12.94 12.59
C GLN A 105 13.56 -13.86 13.61
N THR A 106 12.36 -13.50 14.09
CA THR A 106 11.62 -14.19 15.16
C THR A 106 11.43 -15.69 14.93
N TYR A 107 11.25 -16.10 13.68
CA TYR A 107 10.96 -17.48 13.30
C TYR A 107 12.20 -18.21 12.81
N SER A 108 12.31 -19.49 13.17
CA SER A 108 13.54 -20.28 12.99
C SER A 108 13.58 -21.14 11.72
N ASN A 109 12.51 -21.15 10.92
CA ASN A 109 12.40 -21.95 9.70
C ASN A 109 13.19 -21.39 8.51
N PHE A 110 13.73 -20.18 8.63
CA PHE A 110 14.39 -19.49 7.52
C PHE A 110 15.80 -20.06 7.31
N THR A 111 16.20 -20.16 6.05
CA THR A 111 17.57 -20.50 5.65
C THR A 111 18.52 -19.34 5.93
N VAL A 112 19.77 -19.63 6.30
CA VAL A 112 20.78 -18.59 6.57
C VAL A 112 21.07 -17.74 5.34
N GLY A 113 21.20 -18.35 4.15
CA GLY A 113 21.45 -17.64 2.89
C GLY A 113 20.32 -16.70 2.52
N GLY A 114 19.07 -17.14 2.64
CA GLY A 114 17.90 -16.27 2.49
C GLY A 114 17.88 -15.11 3.48
N SER A 115 18.35 -15.35 4.71
CA SER A 115 18.43 -14.33 5.76
C SER A 115 19.52 -13.29 5.49
N LEU A 116 20.68 -13.72 4.96
CA LEU A 116 21.75 -12.85 4.47
C LEU A 116 21.29 -12.01 3.29
N SER A 117 20.61 -12.64 2.33
CA SER A 117 20.13 -12.03 1.09
C SER A 117 19.20 -10.84 1.32
N VAL A 118 18.45 -10.86 2.42
CA VAL A 118 17.52 -9.80 2.82
C VAL A 118 18.12 -8.88 3.91
N ASN A 119 19.29 -9.23 4.45
CA ASN A 119 19.91 -8.58 5.61
C ASN A 119 18.93 -8.48 6.80
N VAL A 120 18.41 -9.63 7.24
CA VAL A 120 17.36 -9.71 8.26
C VAL A 120 17.72 -9.02 9.57
N HIS A 121 16.70 -8.70 10.35
CA HIS A 121 16.85 -8.27 11.73
C HIS A 121 15.85 -8.99 12.64
N GLY A 122 15.94 -8.74 13.93
CA GLY A 122 15.18 -9.44 14.95
C GLY A 122 14.67 -8.55 16.06
N ARG A 123 14.37 -9.17 17.19
CA ARG A 123 13.92 -8.49 18.42
C ARG A 123 15.07 -8.15 19.36
N TYR A 124 16.32 -8.31 18.93
CA TYR A 124 17.50 -8.26 19.79
C TYR A 124 17.86 -6.81 20.12
N ILE A 125 17.82 -6.45 21.40
CA ILE A 125 18.18 -5.10 21.85
C ILE A 125 19.68 -4.84 21.64
N GLY A 126 20.02 -3.64 21.19
CA GLY A 126 21.40 -3.24 20.90
C GLY A 126 22.02 -3.91 19.67
N ALA A 127 21.24 -4.74 18.95
CA ALA A 127 21.65 -5.32 17.69
C ALA A 127 21.16 -4.47 16.51
N GLY A 128 21.55 -4.88 15.31
CA GLY A 128 21.05 -4.30 14.06
C GLY A 128 20.79 -5.40 13.03
N PRO A 129 21.05 -5.13 11.74
CA PRO A 129 20.92 -6.14 10.70
C PRO A 129 21.88 -7.34 10.91
N LEU A 130 21.53 -8.47 10.30
CA LEU A 130 22.28 -9.73 10.33
C LEU A 130 23.74 -9.52 9.91
N ALA A 131 23.98 -8.59 8.99
CA ALA A 131 25.30 -8.13 8.57
C ALA A 131 26.29 -8.07 9.74
N LEU A 132 25.90 -7.48 10.87
CA LEU A 132 26.75 -7.27 12.05
C LEU A 132 27.23 -8.57 12.73
N SER A 133 26.55 -9.69 12.49
CA SER A 133 26.95 -11.02 12.99
C SER A 133 27.72 -11.85 11.97
N ILE A 134 27.78 -11.43 10.70
CA ILE A 134 28.54 -12.11 9.66
C ILE A 134 30.01 -11.71 9.77
N LYS A 135 30.88 -12.72 9.89
CA LYS A 135 32.33 -12.56 9.84
C LYS A 135 32.83 -12.54 8.40
N GLU A 136 32.40 -13.53 7.63
CA GLU A 136 32.75 -13.72 6.23
C GLU A 136 31.76 -14.70 5.58
N PHE A 137 31.76 -14.73 4.25
CA PHE A 137 31.04 -15.75 3.48
C PHE A 137 31.79 -16.11 2.20
N ARG A 138 31.46 -17.28 1.64
CA ARG A 138 31.89 -17.76 0.33
C ARG A 138 30.71 -17.77 -0.63
N PHE A 139 30.98 -17.59 -1.92
CA PHE A 139 29.94 -17.59 -2.95
C PHE A 139 30.50 -18.01 -4.30
N ILE A 140 29.63 -18.46 -5.20
CA ILE A 140 29.93 -18.71 -6.61
C ILE A 140 29.48 -17.51 -7.43
N ASP A 141 30.42 -16.87 -8.13
CA ASP A 141 30.19 -15.69 -8.96
C ASP A 141 29.64 -16.03 -10.36
N VAL A 142 29.47 -15.04 -11.23
CA VAL A 142 28.94 -15.22 -12.60
C VAL A 142 29.81 -16.11 -13.51
N ASN A 143 31.11 -16.24 -13.19
CA ASN A 143 32.10 -17.04 -13.91
C ASN A 143 32.18 -18.47 -13.37
N ALA A 144 31.33 -18.81 -12.40
CA ALA A 144 31.36 -20.07 -11.65
C ALA A 144 32.64 -20.26 -10.83
N GLU A 145 33.30 -19.17 -10.47
CA GLU A 145 34.47 -19.19 -9.59
C GLU A 145 34.03 -18.97 -8.14
N GLU A 146 34.76 -19.62 -7.24
CA GLU A 146 34.51 -19.46 -5.82
C GLU A 146 35.25 -18.25 -5.27
N GLN A 147 34.48 -17.36 -4.68
CA GLN A 147 34.97 -16.11 -4.09
C GLN A 147 34.72 -16.11 -2.58
N LYS A 148 35.48 -15.26 -1.88
CA LYS A 148 35.36 -15.04 -0.44
C LYS A 148 35.25 -13.55 -0.15
N ALA A 149 34.32 -13.16 0.72
CA ALA A 149 34.09 -11.76 1.09
C ALA A 149 33.91 -11.57 2.59
N SER A 150 34.44 -10.45 3.09
CA SER A 150 34.26 -9.93 4.45
C SER A 150 34.26 -8.38 4.40
N ARG A 151 34.22 -7.72 5.56
CA ARG A 151 34.35 -6.25 5.62
C ARG A 151 35.75 -5.78 5.21
N GLU A 152 36.75 -6.64 5.40
CA GLU A 152 38.17 -6.37 5.19
C GLU A 152 38.66 -6.90 3.84
N LYS A 153 38.03 -7.96 3.30
CA LYS A 153 38.44 -8.59 2.04
C LYS A 153 37.29 -8.60 1.04
N ASN A 154 37.54 -8.13 -0.17
CA ASN A 154 36.56 -8.05 -1.25
C ASN A 154 35.25 -7.38 -0.79
N ARG A 155 35.38 -6.25 -0.10
CA ARG A 155 34.30 -5.52 0.56
C ARG A 155 33.13 -5.21 -0.39
N GLU A 156 33.40 -4.93 -1.65
CA GLU A 156 32.37 -4.68 -2.65
C GLU A 156 31.42 -5.87 -2.86
N TYR A 157 31.90 -7.12 -2.76
CA TYR A 157 31.03 -8.29 -2.80
C TYR A 157 30.20 -8.42 -1.53
N PHE A 158 30.79 -8.07 -0.37
CA PHE A 158 30.06 -8.03 0.91
C PHE A 158 28.87 -7.05 0.81
N GLU A 159 29.14 -5.84 0.35
CA GLU A 159 28.16 -4.76 0.18
C GLU A 159 27.07 -5.08 -0.85
N MET A 160 27.41 -5.86 -1.88
CA MET A 160 26.49 -6.25 -2.95
C MET A 160 25.61 -7.46 -2.60
N LEU A 161 26.08 -8.41 -1.78
CA LEU A 161 25.38 -9.67 -1.51
C LEU A 161 24.59 -9.65 -0.20
N VAL A 162 25.08 -8.97 0.85
CA VAL A 162 24.33 -8.79 2.10
C VAL A 162 23.21 -7.77 1.86
N GLY A 163 21.94 -8.19 1.98
CA GLY A 163 20.81 -7.37 1.54
C GLY A 163 20.73 -7.23 0.01
N GLY A 164 21.46 -8.09 -0.71
CA GLY A 164 21.62 -8.05 -2.15
C GLY A 164 20.62 -8.85 -2.94
N TYR A 165 19.70 -9.58 -2.30
CA TYR A 165 18.65 -10.37 -2.98
C TYR A 165 19.21 -11.37 -4.02
N GLY A 166 20.41 -11.92 -3.80
CA GLY A 166 21.09 -12.83 -4.75
C GLY A 166 21.53 -12.13 -6.05
N SER A 167 21.97 -10.88 -5.96
CA SER A 167 22.25 -9.98 -7.08
C SER A 167 23.33 -10.43 -8.05
N ILE A 168 24.43 -11.02 -7.56
CA ILE A 168 25.65 -11.23 -8.37
C ILE A 168 26.29 -12.61 -8.17
N GLY A 169 25.65 -13.50 -7.41
CA GLY A 169 26.21 -14.80 -7.08
C GLY A 169 25.34 -15.64 -6.15
N ILE A 170 25.74 -16.91 -5.99
CA ILE A 170 25.10 -17.87 -5.08
C ILE A 170 25.99 -18.00 -3.84
N VAL A 171 25.52 -17.48 -2.70
CA VAL A 171 26.22 -17.65 -1.42
C VAL A 171 26.18 -19.12 -1.00
N THR A 172 27.36 -19.69 -0.73
CA THR A 172 27.53 -21.11 -0.37
C THR A 172 27.71 -21.28 1.12
N ASP A 173 28.71 -20.62 1.72
CA ASP A 173 29.08 -20.81 3.12
C ASP A 173 29.11 -19.49 3.87
N ILE A 174 28.69 -19.49 5.15
CA ILE A 174 28.62 -18.27 5.96
C ILE A 174 29.19 -18.56 7.35
N THR A 175 30.09 -17.71 7.82
CA THR A 175 30.63 -17.72 9.19
C THR A 175 29.95 -16.64 10.04
N LEU A 176 29.37 -17.04 11.17
CA LEU A 176 28.53 -16.21 12.04
C LEU A 176 29.05 -16.21 13.47
N CYS A 177 28.92 -15.06 14.14
CA CYS A 177 29.08 -14.94 15.60
C CYS A 177 27.86 -15.53 16.34
N LEU A 178 28.10 -16.20 17.45
CA LEU A 178 27.12 -16.74 18.38
C LEU A 178 27.09 -15.94 19.70
N ALA A 179 25.97 -16.06 20.41
CA ALA A 179 25.74 -15.49 21.72
C ALA A 179 25.49 -16.59 22.75
N GLU A 180 25.41 -16.22 24.03
CA GLU A 180 25.11 -17.17 25.11
C GLU A 180 23.61 -17.48 25.22
N ASN A 181 23.29 -18.73 25.54
CA ASN A 181 21.92 -19.19 25.78
C ASN A 181 21.49 -18.97 27.23
N VAL A 182 21.31 -17.71 27.58
CA VAL A 182 20.90 -17.27 28.92
C VAL A 182 19.40 -17.54 29.18
N ASN A 183 19.00 -17.54 30.46
CA ASN A 183 17.59 -17.51 30.82
C ASN A 183 17.07 -16.07 30.68
N VAL A 184 15.87 -15.94 30.11
CA VAL A 184 15.20 -14.66 29.91
C VAL A 184 13.80 -14.68 30.52
N LYS A 185 13.46 -13.61 31.24
CA LYS A 185 12.15 -13.39 31.87
C LYS A 185 11.36 -12.35 31.08
N GLN A 186 10.15 -12.72 30.69
CA GLN A 186 9.24 -11.82 30.01
C GLN A 186 8.61 -10.82 31.00
N ILE A 187 8.65 -9.54 30.65
CA ILE A 187 7.98 -8.43 31.32
C ILE A 187 7.13 -7.74 30.27
N ASN A 188 5.82 -7.63 30.51
CA ASN A 188 4.93 -6.92 29.61
C ASN A 188 4.23 -5.75 30.32
N LYS A 189 4.00 -4.66 29.58
CA LYS A 189 3.25 -3.50 30.06
C LYS A 189 2.44 -2.90 28.92
N LYS A 190 1.13 -2.79 29.11
CA LYS A 190 0.24 -2.05 28.21
C LYS A 190 0.23 -0.57 28.57
N MET A 191 0.42 0.30 27.58
CA MET A 191 0.51 1.75 27.78
C MET A 191 0.05 2.53 26.54
N ARG A 192 0.06 3.87 26.61
CA ARG A 192 -0.11 4.73 25.43
C ARG A 192 1.14 4.69 24.57
N VAL A 193 0.99 4.86 23.25
CA VAL A 193 2.13 4.91 22.32
C VAL A 193 3.13 6.00 22.69
N SER A 194 2.66 7.20 23.06
CA SER A 194 3.52 8.30 23.48
C SER A 194 4.35 7.96 24.74
N GLU A 195 3.73 7.33 25.74
CA GLU A 195 4.42 6.84 26.94
C GLU A 195 5.48 5.79 26.58
N TYR A 196 5.17 4.89 25.64
CA TYR A 196 6.13 3.88 25.18
C TYR A 196 7.36 4.51 24.52
N LEU A 197 7.15 5.44 23.59
CA LEU A 197 8.25 6.10 22.87
C LEU A 197 9.16 6.89 23.82
N GLN A 198 8.59 7.55 24.83
CA GLN A 198 9.36 8.23 25.89
C GLN A 198 10.19 7.26 26.73
N ASN A 199 9.72 6.03 26.92
CA ASN A 199 10.40 5.02 27.72
C ASN A 199 11.38 4.14 26.93
N LEU A 200 11.44 4.30 25.60
CA LEU A 200 12.18 3.39 24.74
C LEU A 200 13.68 3.37 25.06
N ASP A 201 14.26 4.53 25.38
CA ASP A 201 15.66 4.64 25.79
C ASP A 201 16.01 3.81 27.03
N PHE A 202 15.11 3.75 28.01
CA PHE A 202 15.34 2.95 29.21
C PHE A 202 15.37 1.45 28.89
N ILE A 203 14.63 1.03 27.87
CA ILE A 203 14.59 -0.36 27.42
C ILE A 203 15.83 -0.67 26.56
N THR A 204 16.16 0.19 25.60
CA THR A 204 17.24 -0.08 24.64
C THR A 204 18.63 0.07 25.25
N LYS A 205 18.78 0.81 26.35
CA LYS A 205 20.06 1.01 27.06
C LYS A 205 20.24 0.09 28.27
N ASP A 206 19.24 -0.71 28.62
CA ASP A 206 19.36 -1.69 29.72
C ASP A 206 20.14 -2.93 29.26
N GLU A 207 21.32 -3.14 29.84
CA GLU A 207 22.18 -4.30 29.54
C GLU A 207 21.53 -5.65 29.85
N LYS A 208 20.49 -5.68 30.70
CA LYS A 208 19.74 -6.91 30.97
C LYS A 208 18.75 -7.22 29.85
N SER A 209 18.33 -6.25 29.05
CA SER A 209 17.34 -6.44 28.00
C SER A 209 17.93 -7.23 26.82
N VAL A 210 17.44 -8.45 26.61
CA VAL A 210 17.92 -9.35 25.54
C VAL A 210 17.03 -9.22 24.31
N PHE A 211 15.72 -9.24 24.51
CA PHE A 211 14.74 -9.06 23.44
C PHE A 211 13.75 -7.96 23.79
N HIS A 212 13.22 -7.30 22.76
CA HIS A 212 12.10 -6.38 22.89
C HIS A 212 11.20 -6.42 21.66
N ASN A 213 9.88 -6.35 21.90
CA ASN A 213 8.88 -6.17 20.86
C ASN A 213 7.68 -5.46 21.47
N ALA A 214 7.13 -4.49 20.75
CA ALA A 214 5.93 -3.78 21.20
C ALA A 214 4.85 -3.82 20.13
N ASP A 215 3.63 -4.24 20.47
CA ASP A 215 2.53 -4.37 19.50
C ASP A 215 1.51 -3.25 19.65
N ILE A 216 1.37 -2.41 18.63
CA ILE A 216 0.31 -1.39 18.56
C ILE A 216 -1.03 -2.06 18.22
N TYR A 217 -2.09 -1.65 18.91
CA TYR A 217 -3.45 -2.17 18.72
C TYR A 217 -4.28 -1.37 17.71
N PRO A 218 -4.78 -2.00 16.63
CA PRO A 218 -5.85 -1.46 15.79
C PRO A 218 -7.21 -1.43 16.53
N PRO A 219 -8.19 -0.64 16.08
CA PRO A 219 -8.14 0.30 14.96
C PRO A 219 -7.71 1.71 15.37
N HIS A 220 -7.44 1.94 16.67
CA HIS A 220 -7.15 3.29 17.18
C HIS A 220 -5.66 3.65 17.16
N TYR A 221 -4.78 2.66 17.14
CA TYR A 221 -3.33 2.82 17.04
C TYR A 221 -2.69 3.72 18.12
N ASN A 222 -3.38 3.91 19.26
CA ASN A 222 -2.95 4.81 20.34
C ASN A 222 -2.42 4.07 21.59
N LYS A 223 -2.58 2.75 21.63
CA LYS A 223 -2.09 1.87 22.69
C LYS A 223 -1.17 0.82 22.14
N VAL A 224 -0.22 0.43 22.98
CA VAL A 224 0.80 -0.56 22.66
C VAL A 224 0.98 -1.49 23.85
N ASN A 225 1.21 -2.78 23.58
CA ASN A 225 1.70 -3.72 24.57
C ASN A 225 3.19 -3.93 24.36
N SER A 226 3.98 -3.34 25.27
CA SER A 226 5.44 -3.45 25.31
C SER A 226 5.82 -4.76 25.98
N VAL A 227 6.63 -5.60 25.34
CA VAL A 227 7.14 -6.85 25.90
C VAL A 227 8.67 -6.83 25.82
N THR A 228 9.32 -6.96 26.97
CA THR A 228 10.77 -7.03 27.09
C THR A 228 11.15 -8.34 27.77
N TRP A 229 12.18 -9.00 27.26
CA TRP A 229 12.75 -10.21 27.84
C TRP A 229 14.10 -9.87 28.43
N VAL A 230 14.17 -9.87 29.76
CA VAL A 230 15.38 -9.50 30.50
C VAL A 230 16.14 -10.75 30.97
N LYS A 231 17.47 -10.70 30.95
CA LYS A 231 18.32 -11.74 31.53
C LYS A 231 17.96 -11.94 33.00
N THR A 232 17.85 -13.21 33.42
CA THR A 232 17.50 -13.58 34.79
C THR A 232 18.25 -14.83 35.25
N GLU A 233 18.38 -14.99 36.55
CA GLU A 233 18.83 -16.23 37.20
C GLU A 233 17.64 -17.10 37.66
N ASP A 234 16.40 -16.63 37.48
CA ASP A 234 15.19 -17.40 37.79
C ASP A 234 15.19 -18.75 37.02
N ALA A 235 14.66 -19.79 37.66
CA ALA A 235 14.48 -21.09 37.03
C ALA A 235 13.51 -21.01 35.84
N VAL A 236 13.78 -21.78 34.78
CA VAL A 236 12.93 -21.80 33.59
C VAL A 236 11.55 -22.39 33.90
N THR A 237 10.51 -21.70 33.42
CA THR A 237 9.12 -22.17 33.48
C THR A 237 8.80 -23.23 32.43
N GLN A 238 9.66 -23.36 31.41
CA GLN A 238 9.58 -24.38 30.38
C GLN A 238 10.87 -25.20 30.35
N LYS A 239 10.75 -26.53 30.45
CA LYS A 239 11.91 -27.44 30.48
C LYS A 239 12.57 -27.58 29.10
N LYS A 240 11.77 -27.50 28.03
CA LYS A 240 12.30 -27.53 26.66
C LYS A 240 13.11 -26.27 26.39
N ARG A 241 14.28 -26.44 25.79
CA ARG A 241 15.19 -25.35 25.42
C ARG A 241 14.97 -24.82 24.01
N ILE A 242 14.20 -25.56 23.19
CA ILE A 242 13.81 -25.23 21.82
C ILE A 242 12.32 -25.60 21.66
N GLN A 243 11.54 -24.79 20.95
CA GLN A 243 10.11 -25.05 20.69
C GLN A 243 9.91 -26.24 19.73
N ASP A 244 8.78 -26.95 19.87
CA ASP A 244 8.42 -28.00 18.92
C ASP A 244 7.88 -27.38 17.62
N VAL A 245 8.17 -28.02 16.49
CA VAL A 245 7.55 -27.72 15.19
C VAL A 245 6.30 -28.56 15.08
N ARG A 246 5.17 -27.96 14.72
CA ARG A 246 3.91 -28.69 14.52
C ARG A 246 3.38 -28.43 13.12
N LYS A 247 2.71 -29.44 12.57
CA LYS A 247 2.01 -29.28 11.30
C LYS A 247 0.80 -28.33 11.41
N PHE A 248 0.24 -28.18 12.62
CA PHE A 248 -1.00 -27.45 12.84
C PHE A 248 -1.07 -26.81 14.24
N TYR A 249 -1.60 -25.58 14.29
CA TYR A 249 -1.72 -24.75 15.50
C TYR A 249 -3.17 -24.24 15.66
N PRO A 250 -4.11 -25.10 16.08
CA PRO A 250 -5.55 -24.82 15.98
C PRO A 250 -6.00 -23.58 16.76
N LEU A 251 -5.41 -23.34 17.93
CA LEU A 251 -5.79 -22.24 18.81
C LEU A 251 -5.29 -20.90 18.26
N GLU A 252 -4.05 -20.87 17.79
CA GLU A 252 -3.39 -19.73 17.15
C GLU A 252 -4.12 -19.35 15.86
N MET A 253 -4.46 -20.33 15.04
CA MET A 253 -5.22 -20.13 13.80
C MET A 253 -6.64 -19.60 14.06
N TYR A 254 -7.33 -20.14 15.08
CA TYR A 254 -8.63 -19.63 15.49
C TYR A 254 -8.52 -18.18 15.99
N ALA A 255 -7.50 -17.87 16.81
CA ALA A 255 -7.26 -16.52 17.29
C ALA A 255 -7.01 -15.55 16.13
N LEU A 256 -6.16 -15.92 15.16
CA LEU A 256 -5.89 -15.12 13.96
C LEU A 256 -7.16 -14.85 13.14
N TRP A 257 -7.97 -15.89 12.90
CA TRP A 257 -9.25 -15.74 12.22
C TRP A 257 -10.21 -14.82 13.01
N ALA A 258 -10.34 -15.04 14.32
CA ALA A 258 -11.22 -14.26 15.17
C ALA A 258 -10.81 -12.78 15.18
N ILE A 259 -9.51 -12.48 15.28
CA ILE A 259 -9.00 -11.11 15.28
C ILE A 259 -9.27 -10.43 13.93
N SER A 260 -9.03 -11.12 12.82
CA SER A 260 -9.03 -10.52 11.48
C SER A 260 -10.37 -10.54 10.74
N SER A 261 -11.33 -11.36 11.18
CA SER A 261 -12.49 -11.72 10.34
C SER A 261 -13.84 -11.56 11.03
N THR A 262 -13.87 -11.08 12.27
CA THR A 262 -15.13 -10.92 13.01
C THR A 262 -15.23 -9.53 13.64
N PRO A 263 -16.45 -9.02 13.88
CA PRO A 263 -16.65 -7.71 14.50
C PRO A 263 -15.90 -7.59 15.83
N PHE A 264 -15.31 -6.42 16.07
CA PHE A 264 -14.55 -6.11 17.28
C PHE A 264 -13.37 -7.07 17.57
N GLY A 265 -12.88 -7.82 16.57
CA GLY A 265 -11.73 -8.73 16.69
C GLY A 265 -10.48 -8.08 17.31
N PRO A 266 -10.02 -6.92 16.81
CA PRO A 266 -8.87 -6.22 17.40
C PRO A 266 -9.07 -5.85 18.88
N LEU A 267 -10.29 -5.44 19.26
CA LEU A 267 -10.60 -5.12 20.66
C LEU A 267 -10.57 -6.37 21.56
N ARG A 268 -11.02 -7.53 21.06
CA ARG A 268 -10.93 -8.79 21.82
C ARG A 268 -9.48 -9.22 22.03
N ARG A 269 -8.57 -8.97 21.08
CA ARG A 269 -7.13 -9.15 21.31
C ARG A 269 -6.66 -8.31 22.49
N GLU A 270 -6.92 -7.00 22.46
CA GLU A 270 -6.44 -6.05 23.48
C GLU A 270 -6.97 -6.36 24.89
N TYR A 271 -8.26 -6.66 25.02
CA TYR A 271 -8.92 -6.71 26.32
C TYR A 271 -9.13 -8.12 26.87
N LEU A 272 -9.02 -9.16 26.03
CA LEU A 272 -9.26 -10.55 26.43
C LEU A 272 -8.03 -11.44 26.18
N TYR A 273 -7.62 -11.62 24.91
CA TYR A 273 -6.61 -12.63 24.57
C TYR A 273 -5.25 -12.31 25.19
N ASP A 274 -4.78 -11.07 25.05
CA ASP A 274 -3.46 -10.69 25.57
C ASP A 274 -3.42 -10.75 27.09
N LYS A 275 -4.53 -10.43 27.78
CA LYS A 275 -4.62 -10.61 29.24
C LYS A 275 -4.40 -12.06 29.66
N VAL A 276 -4.91 -13.02 28.90
CA VAL A 276 -4.73 -14.46 29.20
C VAL A 276 -3.32 -14.91 28.83
N ILE A 277 -2.81 -14.50 27.65
CA ILE A 277 -1.47 -14.85 27.17
C ILE A 277 -0.40 -14.39 28.16
N PHE A 278 -0.52 -13.15 28.66
CA PHE A 278 0.46 -12.53 29.57
C PHE A 278 0.11 -12.67 31.06
N ALA A 279 -0.85 -13.52 31.44
CA ALA A 279 -1.28 -13.66 32.84
C ALA A 279 -0.22 -14.31 33.75
N LYS A 280 0.67 -15.13 33.19
CA LYS A 280 1.67 -15.90 33.95
C LYS A 280 3.08 -15.45 33.59
N PRO A 281 3.99 -15.31 34.57
CA PRO A 281 5.40 -15.08 34.30
C PRO A 281 5.97 -16.18 33.41
N ARG A 282 6.75 -15.79 32.41
CA ARG A 282 7.44 -16.71 31.49
C ARG A 282 8.94 -16.51 31.63
N VAL A 283 9.62 -17.58 32.05
CA VAL A 283 11.08 -17.65 32.07
C VAL A 283 11.51 -18.77 31.14
N TYR A 284 12.24 -18.44 30.08
CA TYR A 284 12.64 -19.36 29.00
C TYR A 284 14.14 -19.26 28.74
N LYS A 285 14.71 -20.28 28.08
CA LYS A 285 16.02 -20.14 27.44
C LYS A 285 15.91 -19.19 26.25
N ARG A 286 16.98 -18.44 25.96
CA ARG A 286 17.10 -17.57 24.78
C ARG A 286 16.76 -18.33 23.48
N ASN A 287 17.25 -19.55 23.31
CA ASN A 287 16.92 -20.42 22.17
C ASN A 287 15.43 -20.78 22.12
N TYR A 288 14.77 -21.02 23.25
CA TYR A 288 13.34 -21.35 23.25
C TYR A 288 12.53 -20.16 22.72
N GLU A 289 12.83 -18.96 23.24
CA GLU A 289 12.20 -17.72 22.80
C GLU A 289 12.54 -17.33 21.35
N ALA A 290 13.68 -17.78 20.81
CA ALA A 290 14.10 -17.50 19.43
C ALA A 290 13.84 -18.65 18.45
N SER A 291 12.93 -19.59 18.76
CA SER A 291 12.73 -20.80 17.97
C SER A 291 11.29 -21.08 17.55
N TYR A 292 10.48 -20.01 17.42
CA TYR A 292 9.10 -20.07 16.90
C TYR A 292 9.02 -20.69 15.50
N ASP A 293 7.84 -21.24 15.20
CA ASP A 293 7.52 -21.90 13.94
C ASP A 293 6.57 -21.03 13.10
N VAL A 294 6.89 -20.78 11.82
CA VAL A 294 6.02 -20.00 10.92
C VAL A 294 4.64 -20.63 10.78
N ALA A 295 4.51 -21.96 10.94
CA ALA A 295 3.23 -22.66 10.88
C ALA A 295 2.19 -22.14 11.90
N GLU A 296 2.61 -21.44 12.96
CA GLU A 296 1.72 -20.76 13.92
C GLU A 296 0.91 -19.62 13.28
N LEU A 297 1.42 -19.05 12.17
CA LEU A 297 0.77 -17.97 11.42
C LEU A 297 0.02 -18.44 10.18
N GLU A 298 0.12 -19.72 9.83
CA GLU A 298 -0.45 -20.25 8.59
C GLU A 298 -1.98 -20.39 8.71
N PRO A 299 -2.78 -19.83 7.79
CA PRO A 299 -4.23 -20.05 7.76
C PRO A 299 -4.58 -21.48 7.29
N LEU A 300 -5.80 -21.92 7.61
CA LEU A 300 -6.37 -23.18 7.11
C LEU A 300 -6.41 -23.25 5.57
N SER A 301 -6.62 -22.11 4.93
CA SER A 301 -6.71 -21.99 3.47
C SER A 301 -6.30 -20.60 3.02
N ARG A 302 -5.55 -20.54 1.92
CA ARG A 302 -5.15 -19.31 1.23
C ARG A 302 -5.95 -19.06 -0.06
N LYS A 303 -7.06 -19.80 -0.27
CA LYS A 303 -7.83 -19.72 -1.54
C LYS A 303 -8.41 -18.33 -1.80
N ASN A 304 -9.02 -17.72 -0.78
CA ASN A 304 -9.74 -16.45 -0.91
C ASN A 304 -9.06 -15.29 -0.16
N SER A 305 -8.24 -15.60 0.86
CA SER A 305 -7.55 -14.59 1.66
C SER A 305 -6.28 -15.16 2.25
N THR A 306 -5.34 -14.29 2.57
CA THR A 306 -4.02 -14.66 3.07
C THR A 306 -3.52 -13.61 4.06
N TYR A 307 -2.53 -13.95 4.86
CA TYR A 307 -1.85 -13.02 5.76
C TYR A 307 -0.49 -12.66 5.20
N VAL A 308 -0.14 -11.38 5.30
CA VAL A 308 1.05 -10.80 4.69
C VAL A 308 1.67 -9.79 5.66
N LEU A 309 2.96 -9.55 5.48
CA LEU A 309 3.73 -8.55 6.22
C LEU A 309 4.10 -7.39 5.29
N GLN A 310 4.16 -6.20 5.87
CA GLN A 310 4.93 -5.06 5.37
C GLN A 310 5.81 -4.55 6.52
N GLU A 311 6.90 -3.86 6.23
CA GLU A 311 7.74 -3.27 7.28
C GLU A 311 8.36 -1.95 6.83
N TYR A 312 8.42 -1.01 7.76
CA TYR A 312 8.93 0.33 7.55
C TYR A 312 9.97 0.66 8.63
N PHE A 313 11.09 1.26 8.24
CA PHE A 313 12.18 1.61 9.13
C PHE A 313 12.27 3.12 9.24
N ILE A 314 12.01 3.64 10.43
CA ILE A 314 11.86 5.07 10.66
C ILE A 314 12.86 5.53 11.71
N PRO A 315 13.57 6.66 11.51
CA PRO A 315 14.36 7.29 12.56
C PRO A 315 13.56 7.43 13.85
N LYS A 316 14.18 7.09 14.98
CA LYS A 316 13.51 7.00 16.29
C LYS A 316 12.77 8.29 16.66
N GLU A 317 13.36 9.44 16.36
CA GLU A 317 12.84 10.78 16.58
C GLU A 317 11.53 11.07 15.83
N ASN A 318 11.30 10.40 14.70
CA ASN A 318 10.15 10.62 13.82
C ASN A 318 9.05 9.56 14.01
N ALA A 319 9.26 8.61 14.91
CA ALA A 319 8.36 7.48 15.15
C ALA A 319 6.92 7.89 15.49
N GLU A 320 6.73 8.91 16.34
CA GLU A 320 5.39 9.36 16.73
C GLU A 320 4.62 9.95 15.54
N SER A 321 5.28 10.79 14.74
CA SER A 321 4.69 11.38 13.54
C SER A 321 4.33 10.31 12.51
N PHE A 322 5.23 9.34 12.28
CA PHE A 322 4.98 8.22 11.38
C PHE A 322 3.76 7.40 11.78
N ILE A 323 3.62 7.03 13.06
CA ILE A 323 2.47 6.24 13.56
C ILE A 323 1.16 6.97 13.25
N GLN A 324 1.12 8.29 13.41
CA GLN A 324 -0.07 9.10 13.09
C GLN A 324 -0.37 9.10 11.59
N LYS A 325 0.66 9.24 10.74
CA LYS A 325 0.50 9.23 9.28
C LYS A 325 0.04 7.86 8.76
N ILE A 326 0.68 6.78 9.16
CA ILE A 326 0.34 5.43 8.67
C ILE A 326 -1.02 4.95 9.21
N ALA A 327 -1.40 5.33 10.43
CA ALA A 327 -2.75 5.06 10.95
C ALA A 327 -3.83 5.72 10.10
N LYS A 328 -3.63 6.97 9.64
CA LYS A 328 -4.56 7.66 8.72
C LYS A 328 -4.71 6.91 7.40
N VAL A 329 -3.60 6.41 6.84
CA VAL A 329 -3.62 5.57 5.62
C VAL A 329 -4.48 4.33 5.88
N PHE A 330 -4.20 3.56 6.93
CA PHE A 330 -4.94 2.32 7.18
C PHE A 330 -6.45 2.54 7.42
N VAL A 331 -6.82 3.64 8.08
CA VAL A 331 -8.22 4.01 8.27
C VAL A 331 -8.87 4.43 6.95
N ALA A 332 -8.21 5.27 6.15
CA ALA A 332 -8.74 5.78 4.88
C ALA A 332 -9.00 4.65 3.87
N TYR A 333 -8.09 3.68 3.77
CA TYR A 333 -8.18 2.58 2.82
C TYR A 333 -8.85 1.31 3.38
N ASN A 334 -9.40 1.38 4.61
CA ASN A 334 -10.01 0.26 5.31
C ASN A 334 -9.11 -1.00 5.30
N ALA A 335 -7.81 -0.80 5.59
CA ALA A 335 -6.84 -1.88 5.62
C ALA A 335 -7.07 -2.79 6.83
N ASN A 336 -7.12 -4.11 6.61
CA ASN A 336 -7.37 -5.10 7.66
C ASN A 336 -6.08 -5.43 8.41
N ILE A 337 -5.64 -4.51 9.27
CA ILE A 337 -4.43 -4.62 10.08
C ILE A 337 -4.71 -5.42 11.36
N LEU A 338 -3.84 -6.38 11.67
CA LEU A 338 -3.92 -7.20 12.89
C LEU A 338 -3.08 -6.61 14.03
N ASN A 339 -1.89 -6.10 13.72
CA ASN A 339 -1.02 -5.31 14.60
C ASN A 339 0.10 -4.62 13.80
N ILE A 340 0.76 -3.69 14.47
CA ILE A 340 2.04 -3.12 14.06
C ILE A 340 3.03 -3.43 15.17
N SER A 341 4.00 -4.31 14.93
CA SER A 341 5.07 -4.61 15.88
C SER A 341 6.22 -3.62 15.72
N ILE A 342 6.72 -3.08 16.82
CA ILE A 342 7.86 -2.16 16.87
C ILE A 342 9.08 -2.94 17.36
N ARG A 343 10.18 -2.80 16.63
CA ARG A 343 11.51 -3.35 16.97
C ARG A 343 12.57 -2.27 16.80
N HIS A 344 13.64 -2.36 17.58
CA HIS A 344 14.76 -1.43 17.51
C HIS A 344 15.90 -2.02 16.68
N SER A 345 16.59 -1.19 15.90
CA SER A 345 17.82 -1.55 15.21
C SER A 345 18.81 -0.39 15.25
N ILE A 346 20.08 -0.71 15.55
CA ILE A 346 21.18 0.24 15.39
C ILE A 346 21.49 0.49 13.91
N ALA A 347 22.26 1.55 13.64
CA ALA A 347 22.73 1.89 12.32
C ALA A 347 23.72 0.85 11.76
N ASN A 348 23.63 0.55 10.47
CA ASN A 348 24.61 -0.23 9.73
C ASN A 348 24.51 0.11 8.23
N THR A 349 25.63 0.46 7.61
CA THR A 349 25.71 0.83 6.18
C THR A 349 26.58 -0.13 5.38
N ASP A 350 26.77 -1.36 5.86
CA ASP A 350 27.60 -2.35 5.17
C ASP A 350 26.94 -2.92 3.91
N SER A 351 25.66 -2.65 3.68
CA SER A 351 24.93 -3.03 2.47
C SER A 351 24.63 -1.79 1.63
N LEU A 352 24.74 -1.92 0.30
CA LEU A 352 24.30 -0.85 -0.61
C LEU A 352 22.79 -0.60 -0.52
N LEU A 353 22.01 -1.63 -0.19
CA LEU A 353 20.55 -1.52 0.03
C LEU A 353 20.25 -1.50 1.53
N SER A 354 21.02 -0.75 2.32
CA SER A 354 20.81 -0.66 3.76
C SER A 354 19.48 0.03 4.10
N TRP A 355 18.68 -0.67 4.92
CA TRP A 355 17.45 -0.15 5.49
C TRP A 355 17.63 0.53 6.86
N SER A 356 18.78 0.32 7.53
CA SER A 356 19.13 0.91 8.84
C SER A 356 20.30 1.89 8.71
N ARG A 357 20.13 2.97 7.94
CA ARG A 357 21.20 3.97 7.72
C ARG A 357 21.49 4.81 8.97
N SER A 358 20.52 4.91 9.86
CA SER A 358 20.60 5.50 11.20
C SER A 358 20.07 4.50 12.23
N GLU A 359 20.07 4.88 13.51
CA GLU A 359 19.24 4.19 14.50
C GLU A 359 17.76 4.33 14.09
N VAL A 360 17.05 3.21 14.01
CA VAL A 360 15.68 3.17 13.51
C VAL A 360 14.78 2.28 14.37
N LEU A 361 13.49 2.55 14.28
CA LEU A 361 12.44 1.63 14.69
C LEU A 361 11.84 0.98 13.45
N ALA A 362 11.78 -0.35 13.49
CA ALA A 362 11.12 -1.15 12.48
C ALA A 362 9.66 -1.37 12.88
N PHE A 363 8.73 -0.97 12.00
CA PHE A 363 7.29 -1.09 12.14
C PHE A 363 6.79 -2.23 11.25
N VAL A 364 6.72 -3.43 11.81
CA VAL A 364 6.22 -4.64 11.15
C VAL A 364 4.70 -4.63 11.14
N VAL A 365 4.11 -4.36 10.00
CA VAL A 365 2.67 -4.34 9.78
C VAL A 365 2.21 -5.74 9.38
N TYR A 366 1.44 -6.40 10.24
CA TYR A 366 0.83 -7.69 9.93
C TYR A 366 -0.64 -7.49 9.58
N TYR A 367 -1.04 -7.92 8.39
CA TYR A 367 -2.37 -7.64 7.86
C TYR A 367 -2.93 -8.83 7.07
N LYS A 368 -4.25 -8.81 6.91
CA LYS A 368 -4.97 -9.78 6.08
C LYS A 368 -5.44 -9.10 4.79
N GLN A 369 -5.27 -9.78 3.66
CA GLN A 369 -5.85 -9.36 2.39
C GLN A 369 -6.54 -10.51 1.69
N GLY A 370 -7.40 -10.20 0.73
CA GLY A 370 -7.88 -11.21 -0.19
C GLY A 370 -6.87 -11.52 -1.30
N THR A 371 -7.10 -12.62 -2.00
CA THR A 371 -6.18 -13.16 -3.02
C THR A 371 -6.57 -12.82 -4.46
N SER A 372 -7.75 -12.22 -4.66
CA SER A 372 -8.15 -11.76 -5.99
C SER A 372 -7.26 -10.63 -6.47
N GLN A 373 -7.07 -10.50 -7.79
CA GLN A 373 -6.24 -9.43 -8.35
C GLN A 373 -6.76 -8.04 -7.96
N LYS A 374 -8.09 -7.84 -8.00
CA LYS A 374 -8.79 -6.67 -7.44
C LYS A 374 -8.35 -6.28 -6.02
N GLU A 375 -8.16 -7.26 -5.14
CA GLU A 375 -7.74 -7.01 -3.76
C GLU A 375 -6.24 -6.76 -3.65
N LYS A 376 -5.41 -7.37 -4.51
CA LYS A 376 -3.98 -7.05 -4.60
C LYS A 376 -3.77 -5.62 -5.09
N ASP A 377 -4.52 -5.17 -6.09
CA ASP A 377 -4.43 -3.82 -6.64
C ASP A 377 -4.80 -2.78 -5.57
N ALA A 378 -5.87 -3.03 -4.79
CA ALA A 378 -6.23 -2.19 -3.66
C ALA A 378 -5.15 -2.15 -2.55
N VAL A 379 -4.45 -3.26 -2.33
CA VAL A 379 -3.31 -3.31 -1.40
C VAL A 379 -2.12 -2.50 -1.89
N ALA A 380 -1.86 -2.52 -3.20
CA ALA A 380 -0.77 -1.78 -3.80
C ALA A 380 -0.88 -0.28 -3.53
N VAL A 381 -2.09 0.29 -3.64
CA VAL A 381 -2.37 1.71 -3.43
C VAL A 381 -2.00 2.14 -2.01
N TRP A 382 -2.61 1.53 -0.98
CA TRP A 382 -2.32 1.96 0.40
C TRP A 382 -0.89 1.61 0.82
N THR A 383 -0.27 0.59 0.23
CA THR A 383 1.16 0.29 0.45
C THR A 383 2.02 1.45 -0.04
N ARG A 384 1.77 1.99 -1.24
CA ARG A 384 2.49 3.18 -1.75
C ARG A 384 2.27 4.41 -0.87
N LYS A 385 1.05 4.68 -0.41
CA LYS A 385 0.79 5.79 0.53
C LYS A 385 1.50 5.61 1.89
N ALA A 386 1.63 4.37 2.37
CA ALA A 386 2.39 4.08 3.58
C ALA A 386 3.91 4.23 3.37
N ILE A 387 4.41 3.94 2.17
CA ILE A 387 5.79 4.24 1.75
C ILE A 387 6.03 5.74 1.70
N ASP A 388 5.12 6.54 1.14
CA ASP A 388 5.21 8.00 1.16
C ASP A 388 5.28 8.55 2.59
N ALA A 389 4.46 7.99 3.49
CA ALA A 389 4.52 8.34 4.91
C ALA A 389 5.90 8.02 5.51
N ALA A 390 6.48 6.87 5.21
CA ALA A 390 7.81 6.49 5.70
C ALA A 390 8.92 7.41 5.14
N ILE A 391 8.90 7.68 3.83
CA ILE A 391 9.87 8.57 3.17
C ILE A 391 9.78 9.99 3.74
N SER A 392 8.56 10.50 3.98
CA SER A 392 8.34 11.83 4.55
C SER A 392 8.89 11.99 5.98
N GLU A 393 9.25 10.89 6.63
CA GLU A 393 9.84 10.83 7.98
C GLU A 393 11.33 10.47 7.94
N GLY A 394 11.97 10.56 6.76
CA GLY A 394 13.37 10.18 6.55
C GLY A 394 13.62 8.67 6.62
N GLY A 395 12.56 7.86 6.61
CA GLY A 395 12.62 6.42 6.71
C GLY A 395 12.72 5.70 5.37
N THR A 396 12.51 4.38 5.42
CA THR A 396 12.49 3.48 4.26
C THR A 396 11.52 2.31 4.52
N TYR A 397 11.35 1.43 3.54
CA TYR A 397 10.48 0.26 3.62
C TYR A 397 11.26 -1.00 3.26
N TYR A 398 10.85 -2.15 3.77
CA TYR A 398 11.59 -3.39 3.58
C TYR A 398 11.29 -4.04 2.22
N LEU A 399 12.34 -4.41 1.47
CA LEU A 399 12.20 -4.98 0.12
C LEU A 399 11.77 -6.47 0.01
N PRO A 400 11.73 -7.34 1.04
CA PRO A 400 11.32 -8.75 0.88
C PRO A 400 9.80 -8.95 0.80
N TYR A 401 9.00 -7.89 0.85
CA TYR A 401 7.53 -7.97 0.74
C TYR A 401 7.05 -7.61 -0.67
N GLN A 402 5.74 -7.46 -0.85
CA GLN A 402 5.18 -7.20 -2.19
C GLN A 402 5.78 -5.92 -2.80
N PRO A 403 6.36 -5.97 -4.02
CA PRO A 403 7.08 -4.86 -4.61
C PRO A 403 6.11 -3.84 -5.23
N HIS A 404 5.33 -3.16 -4.39
CA HIS A 404 4.32 -2.19 -4.81
C HIS A 404 4.85 -0.78 -5.04
N ALA A 405 6.02 -0.47 -4.46
CA ALA A 405 6.66 0.85 -4.57
C ALA A 405 6.87 1.27 -6.03
N THR A 406 6.77 2.56 -6.32
CA THR A 406 7.23 3.10 -7.60
C THR A 406 8.76 3.12 -7.66
N LYS A 407 9.33 3.33 -8.85
CA LYS A 407 10.78 3.47 -8.99
C LYS A 407 11.28 4.71 -8.24
N GLU A 408 10.54 5.80 -8.28
CA GLU A 408 10.84 7.06 -7.60
C GLU A 408 10.84 6.87 -6.08
N GLN A 409 9.82 6.19 -5.55
CA GLN A 409 9.76 5.84 -4.12
C GLN A 409 10.95 4.97 -3.70
N LEU A 410 11.32 3.98 -4.51
CA LEU A 410 12.50 3.14 -4.26
C LEU A 410 13.78 3.98 -4.20
N LEU A 411 13.99 4.88 -5.17
CA LEU A 411 15.18 5.75 -5.23
C LEU A 411 15.26 6.70 -4.03
N GLN A 412 14.13 7.26 -3.59
CA GLN A 412 14.07 8.11 -2.40
C GLN A 412 14.34 7.30 -1.10
N ALA A 413 13.75 6.11 -0.99
CA ALA A 413 13.90 5.24 0.17
C ALA A 413 15.28 4.56 0.25
N TYR A 414 15.94 4.33 -0.89
CA TYR A 414 17.25 3.71 -1.04
C TYR A 414 18.16 4.53 -1.97
N PRO A 415 18.81 5.59 -1.47
CA PRO A 415 19.62 6.50 -2.31
C PRO A 415 20.79 5.83 -3.05
N ASN A 416 21.29 4.71 -2.54
CA ASN A 416 22.37 3.94 -3.16
C ASN A 416 21.87 2.93 -4.21
N PHE A 417 20.57 2.90 -4.53
CA PHE A 417 20.01 1.92 -5.47
C PHE A 417 20.60 2.07 -6.88
N GLU A 418 20.87 3.29 -7.35
CA GLU A 418 21.51 3.50 -8.66
C GLU A 418 22.96 2.98 -8.68
N VAL A 419 23.71 3.20 -7.60
CA VAL A 419 25.06 2.65 -7.43
C VAL A 419 25.01 1.12 -7.44
N PHE A 420 24.05 0.53 -6.72
CA PHE A 420 23.81 -0.91 -6.72
C PHE A 420 23.48 -1.44 -8.11
N ALA A 421 22.59 -0.78 -8.85
CA ALA A 421 22.20 -1.18 -10.21
C ALA A 421 23.38 -1.11 -11.19
N LYS A 422 24.21 -0.06 -11.08
CA LYS A 422 25.44 0.08 -11.87
C LYS A 422 26.44 -1.04 -11.56
N LYS A 423 26.76 -1.26 -10.28
CA LYS A 423 27.67 -2.34 -9.86
C LYS A 423 27.14 -3.71 -10.25
N LYS A 424 25.82 -3.93 -10.19
CA LYS A 424 25.22 -5.17 -10.69
C LYS A 424 25.51 -5.37 -12.18
N LYS A 425 25.41 -4.34 -13.02
CA LYS A 425 25.78 -4.43 -14.45
C LYS A 425 27.28 -4.71 -14.63
N GLU A 426 28.13 -4.17 -13.77
CA GLU A 426 29.58 -4.39 -13.82
C GLU A 426 29.95 -5.84 -13.46
N PHE A 427 29.40 -6.39 -12.36
CA PHE A 427 29.66 -7.76 -11.91
C PHE A 427 28.90 -8.82 -12.69
N ASP A 428 27.73 -8.49 -13.24
CA ASP A 428 26.84 -9.40 -13.96
C ASP A 428 26.31 -8.72 -15.24
N PRO A 429 27.17 -8.53 -16.27
CA PRO A 429 26.82 -7.77 -17.48
C PRO A 429 25.62 -8.31 -18.26
N GLU A 430 25.46 -9.62 -18.25
CA GLU A 430 24.37 -10.35 -18.91
C GLU A 430 23.14 -10.51 -18.03
N TYR A 431 23.17 -9.99 -16.80
CA TYR A 431 22.12 -10.15 -15.80
C TYR A 431 21.74 -11.62 -15.61
N LYS A 432 22.73 -12.51 -15.44
CA LYS A 432 22.52 -13.94 -15.20
C LYS A 432 21.72 -14.20 -13.93
N PHE A 433 21.99 -13.46 -12.84
CA PHE A 433 21.26 -13.60 -11.59
C PHE A 433 20.08 -12.63 -11.54
N ARG A 434 18.85 -13.15 -11.49
CA ARG A 434 17.61 -12.36 -11.61
C ARG A 434 16.52 -12.85 -10.66
N ASN A 435 15.66 -11.91 -10.28
CA ASN A 435 14.42 -12.15 -9.53
C ASN A 435 13.38 -11.09 -9.92
N SER A 436 12.16 -11.23 -9.42
CA SER A 436 11.05 -10.30 -9.71
C SER A 436 11.33 -8.86 -9.24
N LEU A 437 12.16 -8.67 -8.21
CA LEU A 437 12.55 -7.34 -7.72
C LEU A 437 13.40 -6.60 -8.77
N PHE A 438 14.41 -7.26 -9.32
CA PHE A 438 15.28 -6.66 -10.35
C PHE A 438 14.57 -6.54 -11.70
N GLU A 439 13.67 -7.46 -12.04
CA GLU A 439 12.77 -7.31 -13.19
C GLU A 439 11.97 -6.02 -13.11
N LYS A 440 11.43 -5.70 -11.93
CA LYS A 440 10.67 -4.46 -11.74
C LYS A 440 11.54 -3.20 -11.81
N TYR A 441 12.69 -3.18 -11.15
CA TYR A 441 13.37 -1.90 -10.89
C TYR A 441 14.66 -1.66 -11.68
N ILE A 442 15.26 -2.70 -12.25
CA ILE A 442 16.53 -2.60 -13.01
C ILE A 442 16.28 -2.83 -14.51
N TYR A 443 15.42 -3.78 -14.87
CA TYR A 443 15.33 -4.29 -16.25
C TYR A 443 14.17 -3.73 -17.09
N GLN A 444 13.41 -2.76 -16.59
CA GLN A 444 12.33 -2.15 -17.36
C GLN A 444 12.90 -1.15 -18.37
N GLU A 445 12.57 -1.33 -19.65
CA GLU A 445 12.76 -0.32 -20.70
C GLU A 445 11.56 0.63 -20.70
N ASN A 446 11.81 1.93 -20.59
CA ASN A 446 10.77 2.94 -20.70
C ASN A 446 10.55 3.28 -22.18
N THR A 447 9.55 2.67 -22.81
CA THR A 447 8.93 3.22 -24.02
C THR A 447 7.78 4.11 -23.58
N TYR A 448 7.87 5.41 -23.85
CA TYR A 448 6.86 6.39 -23.43
C TYR A 448 6.43 7.25 -24.62
N ASP A 449 5.13 7.23 -24.95
CA ASP A 449 4.48 8.23 -25.79
C ASP A 449 3.53 9.11 -24.93
N PRO A 450 3.86 10.39 -24.70
CA PRO A 450 3.04 11.30 -23.89
C PRO A 450 1.62 11.56 -24.41
N LYS A 451 1.25 11.06 -25.59
CA LYS A 451 -0.07 11.28 -26.21
C LYS A 451 -1.02 10.08 -26.12
N ASN A 452 -0.60 8.95 -25.54
CA ASN A 452 -1.44 7.76 -25.43
C ASN A 452 -2.02 7.59 -24.00
N PHE A 453 -3.34 7.36 -23.92
CA PHE A 453 -4.06 7.09 -22.66
C PHE A 453 -3.50 5.84 -21.95
N TYR A 454 -3.01 4.87 -22.73
CA TYR A 454 -2.27 3.70 -22.27
C TYR A 454 -1.08 4.11 -21.39
N ASP A 455 -0.26 5.07 -21.84
CA ASP A 455 0.98 5.44 -21.15
C ASP A 455 0.73 6.24 -19.86
N ILE A 456 -0.34 7.04 -19.81
CA ILE A 456 -0.77 7.73 -18.58
C ILE A 456 -1.16 6.70 -17.52
N LEU A 457 -1.98 5.72 -17.90
CA LEU A 457 -2.51 4.70 -17.00
C LEU A 457 -1.48 3.64 -16.57
N HIS A 458 -0.36 3.51 -17.28
CA HIS A 458 0.75 2.63 -16.87
C HIS A 458 1.50 3.15 -15.65
N LYS A 459 1.45 4.46 -15.37
CA LYS A 459 2.12 5.08 -14.22
C LYS A 459 1.37 4.82 -12.92
N ASP A 460 2.08 4.33 -11.91
CA ASP A 460 1.52 4.03 -10.60
C ASP A 460 0.92 5.27 -9.89
N GLU A 461 1.46 6.47 -10.14
CA GLU A 461 0.90 7.72 -9.61
C GLU A 461 -0.53 7.98 -10.12
N TYR A 462 -0.76 7.83 -11.43
CA TYR A 462 -2.10 8.03 -12.02
C TYR A 462 -3.06 6.92 -11.61
N LYS A 463 -2.56 5.68 -11.43
CA LYS A 463 -3.34 4.58 -10.84
C LYS A 463 -3.79 4.91 -9.41
N ASP A 464 -2.90 5.46 -8.59
CA ASP A 464 -3.23 5.85 -7.21
C ASP A 464 -4.25 6.99 -7.18
N LYS A 465 -4.04 8.06 -7.95
CA LYS A 465 -5.01 9.16 -8.07
C LYS A 465 -6.35 8.66 -8.58
N LEU A 466 -6.37 7.75 -9.55
CA LEU A 466 -7.61 7.13 -10.03
C LEU A 466 -8.28 6.33 -8.92
N TYR A 467 -7.56 5.49 -8.17
CA TYR A 467 -8.16 4.74 -7.07
C TYR A 467 -8.72 5.65 -5.96
N ASP A 468 -8.00 6.72 -5.60
CA ASP A 468 -8.45 7.72 -4.63
C ASP A 468 -9.74 8.41 -5.11
N PHE A 469 -9.79 8.80 -6.39
CA PHE A 469 -11.00 9.33 -7.01
C PHE A 469 -12.15 8.32 -7.02
N LEU A 470 -11.88 7.06 -7.38
CA LEU A 470 -12.90 6.01 -7.40
C LEU A 470 -13.40 5.68 -5.98
N LEU A 471 -12.54 5.67 -4.97
CA LEU A 471 -12.93 5.56 -3.57
C LEU A 471 -13.90 6.67 -3.19
N TYR A 472 -13.60 7.89 -3.64
CA TYR A 472 -14.43 9.06 -3.37
C TYR A 472 -15.80 8.98 -4.09
N VAL A 473 -15.81 8.68 -5.39
CA VAL A 473 -17.01 8.68 -6.25
C VAL A 473 -17.86 7.41 -6.12
N PHE A 474 -17.22 6.24 -6.09
CA PHE A 474 -17.90 4.94 -6.18
C PHE A 474 -17.92 4.13 -4.89
N ARG A 475 -17.16 4.51 -3.83
CA ARG A 475 -16.97 3.94 -2.46
C ARG A 475 -17.08 2.42 -2.19
N SER A 476 -18.04 1.70 -2.76
CA SER A 476 -18.23 0.24 -2.67
C SER A 476 -17.89 -0.50 -3.96
N ASP A 477 -17.93 0.18 -5.11
CA ASP A 477 -17.62 -0.38 -6.43
C ASP A 477 -16.23 0.05 -6.97
N GLU A 478 -15.52 0.90 -6.23
CA GLU A 478 -14.22 1.48 -6.56
C GLU A 478 -13.20 0.43 -6.98
N LYS A 479 -13.11 -0.66 -6.20
CA LYS A 479 -12.16 -1.73 -6.48
C LYS A 479 -12.50 -2.44 -7.80
N ARG A 480 -13.79 -2.57 -8.16
CA ARG A 480 -14.21 -3.26 -9.40
C ARG A 480 -13.83 -2.41 -10.61
N VAL A 481 -14.16 -1.12 -10.56
CA VAL A 481 -13.86 -0.16 -11.63
C VAL A 481 -12.35 -0.05 -11.83
N PHE A 482 -11.60 0.12 -10.74
CA PHE A 482 -10.16 0.20 -10.78
C PHE A 482 -9.53 -1.06 -11.36
N HIS A 483 -9.92 -2.23 -10.85
CA HIS A 483 -9.40 -3.51 -11.32
C HIS A 483 -9.69 -3.76 -12.80
N SER A 484 -10.88 -3.43 -13.29
CA SER A 484 -11.22 -3.59 -14.70
C SER A 484 -10.43 -2.64 -15.60
N THR A 485 -10.12 -1.43 -15.09
CA THR A 485 -9.22 -0.49 -15.76
C THR A 485 -7.81 -1.09 -15.88
N LEU A 486 -7.27 -1.63 -14.79
CA LEU A 486 -5.95 -2.28 -14.80
C LEU A 486 -5.89 -3.52 -15.71
N GLN A 487 -6.92 -4.36 -15.70
CA GLN A 487 -7.00 -5.50 -16.61
C GLN A 487 -7.13 -5.10 -18.08
N GLY A 488 -7.77 -3.96 -18.37
CA GLY A 488 -7.82 -3.41 -19.73
C GLY A 488 -6.42 -3.09 -20.23
N LEU A 489 -5.63 -2.40 -19.41
CA LEU A 489 -4.24 -2.03 -19.73
C LEU A 489 -3.31 -3.22 -19.95
N GLU A 490 -3.50 -4.30 -19.18
CA GLU A 490 -2.71 -5.53 -19.38
C GLU A 490 -3.05 -6.25 -20.68
N LYS A 491 -4.25 -6.06 -21.22
CA LYS A 491 -4.77 -6.79 -22.39
C LYS A 491 -4.63 -6.04 -23.70
N TYR A 492 -4.69 -4.72 -23.65
CA TYR A 492 -4.80 -3.87 -24.82
C TYR A 492 -3.86 -2.67 -24.72
N GLU A 493 -3.23 -2.33 -25.84
CA GLU A 493 -2.37 -1.15 -25.98
C GLU A 493 -3.13 0.07 -26.56
N ASP A 494 -4.39 -0.16 -27.00
CA ASP A 494 -5.27 0.84 -27.58
C ASP A 494 -6.30 1.37 -26.56
N SER A 495 -6.48 2.70 -26.57
CA SER A 495 -7.33 3.41 -25.60
C SER A 495 -8.83 3.08 -25.76
N ASP A 496 -9.31 2.85 -26.99
CA ASP A 496 -10.71 2.51 -27.23
C ASP A 496 -11.00 1.07 -26.78
N GLU A 497 -10.07 0.14 -27.01
CA GLU A 497 -10.20 -1.24 -26.55
C GLU A 497 -10.28 -1.30 -25.03
N ILE A 498 -9.46 -0.50 -24.33
CA ILE A 498 -9.52 -0.34 -22.88
C ILE A 498 -10.87 0.25 -22.45
N TYR A 499 -11.35 1.32 -23.10
CA TYR A 499 -12.65 1.94 -22.81
C TYR A 499 -13.79 0.92 -22.95
N ASN A 500 -13.83 0.19 -24.07
CA ASN A 500 -14.84 -0.85 -24.33
C ASN A 500 -14.74 -2.00 -23.32
N TYR A 501 -13.52 -2.37 -22.90
CA TYR A 501 -13.31 -3.38 -21.88
C TYR A 501 -13.88 -2.94 -20.52
N ILE A 502 -13.55 -1.71 -20.07
CA ILE A 502 -14.10 -1.13 -18.85
C ILE A 502 -15.62 -1.11 -18.94
N GLN A 503 -16.17 -0.61 -20.04
CA GLN A 503 -17.61 -0.55 -20.25
C GLN A 503 -18.25 -1.94 -20.14
N LYS A 504 -17.66 -2.97 -20.75
CA LYS A 504 -18.19 -4.34 -20.69
C LYS A 504 -18.11 -4.95 -19.27
N GLU A 505 -16.98 -4.81 -18.59
CA GLU A 505 -16.74 -5.44 -17.28
C GLU A 505 -17.40 -4.69 -16.12
N CYS A 506 -17.53 -3.37 -16.26
CA CYS A 506 -18.09 -2.49 -15.24
C CYS A 506 -19.50 -2.03 -15.52
N GLN A 507 -20.08 -2.32 -16.70
CA GLN A 507 -21.36 -1.72 -17.11
C GLN A 507 -22.36 -1.78 -15.97
N LEU A 508 -22.57 -0.61 -15.36
CA LEU A 508 -23.75 -0.32 -14.59
C LEU A 508 -24.83 -0.15 -15.65
N SER A 509 -25.27 -1.25 -16.26
CA SER A 509 -26.36 -1.17 -17.22
C SER A 509 -27.49 -0.41 -16.52
N ALA A 510 -28.11 0.55 -17.20
CA ALA A 510 -29.26 1.28 -16.68
C ALA A 510 -30.40 0.34 -16.19
N LYS A 511 -30.31 -0.97 -16.48
CA LYS A 511 -31.17 -2.04 -15.95
C LYS A 511 -30.83 -2.52 -14.52
N ILE A 512 -29.66 -2.25 -13.96
CA ILE A 512 -29.27 -2.63 -12.57
C ILE A 512 -29.75 -1.61 -11.53
N LEU A 513 -30.26 -0.44 -11.96
CA LEU A 513 -30.98 0.50 -11.10
C LEU A 513 -32.29 -0.06 -10.52
N LEU A 514 -32.76 -1.23 -11.00
CA LEU A 514 -34.02 -1.87 -10.58
C LEU A 514 -33.84 -3.25 -9.91
N SER A 515 -32.64 -3.60 -9.42
CA SER A 515 -32.38 -4.87 -8.71
C SER A 515 -32.26 -4.64 -7.18
N PRO A 516 -33.14 -5.24 -6.33
CA PRO A 516 -33.23 -4.91 -4.91
C PRO A 516 -31.94 -5.09 -4.08
N SER A 517 -30.96 -5.87 -4.55
CA SER A 517 -29.70 -6.12 -3.83
C SER A 517 -28.56 -5.15 -4.18
N SER A 518 -28.63 -4.46 -5.33
CA SER A 518 -27.65 -3.47 -5.80
C SER A 518 -28.14 -2.03 -5.66
N THR A 519 -29.47 -1.84 -5.63
CA THR A 519 -30.12 -0.53 -5.48
C THR A 519 -29.85 0.14 -4.12
N VAL A 520 -29.50 -0.62 -3.07
CA VAL A 520 -29.23 -0.05 -1.73
C VAL A 520 -27.92 0.75 -1.67
N ASN A 521 -26.88 0.37 -2.43
CA ASN A 521 -25.57 1.02 -2.30
C ASN A 521 -25.44 2.29 -3.15
N ILE A 522 -25.85 2.27 -4.43
CA ILE A 522 -25.78 3.46 -5.31
C ILE A 522 -26.71 4.58 -4.82
N ILE A 523 -27.92 4.24 -4.37
CA ILE A 523 -28.83 5.23 -3.76
C ILE A 523 -28.21 5.80 -2.49
N LYS A 524 -27.57 4.98 -1.65
CA LYS A 524 -26.89 5.46 -0.44
C LYS A 524 -25.67 6.35 -0.76
N GLN A 525 -24.99 6.11 -1.88
CA GLN A 525 -23.87 6.92 -2.36
C GLN A 525 -24.33 8.29 -2.88
N LEU A 526 -25.34 8.29 -3.75
CA LEU A 526 -25.99 9.51 -4.24
C LEU A 526 -26.59 10.32 -3.09
N LEU A 527 -27.18 9.67 -2.09
CA LEU A 527 -27.70 10.32 -0.87
C LEU A 527 -26.59 10.97 -0.03
N ILE A 528 -25.40 10.37 0.08
CA ILE A 528 -24.28 10.94 0.83
C ILE A 528 -23.59 12.06 0.04
N GLN A 529 -23.37 11.90 -1.26
CA GLN A 529 -22.83 12.94 -2.12
C GLN A 529 -23.78 14.16 -2.13
N ASN A 530 -25.09 13.91 -2.25
CA ASN A 530 -26.10 14.95 -2.09
C ASN A 530 -26.09 15.57 -0.69
N LYS A 531 -25.88 14.79 0.38
CA LYS A 531 -25.78 15.33 1.75
C LYS A 531 -24.58 16.26 1.89
N MET A 532 -23.41 15.88 1.37
CA MET A 532 -22.20 16.70 1.45
C MET A 532 -22.31 17.96 0.59
N ILE A 533 -22.85 17.86 -0.62
CA ILE A 533 -23.16 19.01 -1.48
C ILE A 533 -24.10 19.99 -0.77
N LYS A 534 -25.10 19.48 -0.04
CA LYS A 534 -26.04 20.30 0.74
C LYS A 534 -25.37 20.99 1.94
N GLU A 535 -24.51 20.29 2.67
CA GLU A 535 -23.74 20.87 3.79
C GLU A 535 -22.80 21.97 3.30
N GLN A 536 -22.11 21.74 2.19
CA GLN A 536 -21.23 22.72 1.53
C GLN A 536 -22.02 23.93 1.00
N THR A 537 -23.18 23.69 0.39
CA THR A 537 -24.07 24.77 -0.08
C THR A 537 -24.59 25.59 1.10
N LYS A 538 -24.95 24.97 2.23
CA LYS A 538 -25.35 25.68 3.45
C LYS A 538 -24.22 26.55 4.00
N GLU A 539 -23.00 26.02 4.02
CA GLU A 539 -21.80 26.75 4.45
C GLU A 539 -21.51 27.97 3.55
N LEU A 540 -21.69 27.82 2.24
CA LEU A 540 -21.52 28.93 1.28
C LEU A 540 -22.59 30.01 1.44
N LEU A 541 -23.86 29.63 1.64
CA LEU A 541 -25.00 30.56 1.67
C LEU A 541 -25.15 31.29 3.02
N GLY A 542 -25.02 30.59 4.14
CA GLY A 542 -25.13 31.17 5.48
C GLY A 542 -26.52 31.68 5.91
N HIS A 543 -27.55 31.56 5.06
CA HIS A 543 -28.94 31.94 5.34
C HIS A 543 -29.94 31.07 4.54
N ASP A 544 -31.22 31.09 4.92
CA ASP A 544 -32.28 30.34 4.23
C ASP A 544 -32.69 31.00 2.91
N ILE A 545 -32.96 30.19 1.89
CA ILE A 545 -33.35 30.63 0.54
C ILE A 545 -34.74 30.11 0.18
N TYR A 546 -35.48 30.87 -0.64
CA TYR A 546 -36.86 30.58 -1.02
C TYR A 546 -36.97 29.97 -2.43
N ASP A 547 -36.32 30.57 -3.43
CA ASP A 547 -36.41 30.17 -4.84
C ASP A 547 -35.08 29.66 -5.42
N ALA A 548 -34.94 28.34 -5.58
CA ALA A 548 -33.69 27.73 -6.04
C ALA A 548 -33.87 26.85 -7.29
N LEU A 549 -32.96 26.91 -8.25
CA LEU A 549 -32.81 25.94 -9.35
C LEU A 549 -31.57 25.07 -9.13
N PHE A 550 -31.75 23.75 -9.15
CA PHE A 550 -30.65 22.79 -9.04
C PHE A 550 -30.38 22.12 -10.38
N ILE A 551 -29.16 22.28 -10.92
CA ILE A 551 -28.69 21.63 -12.15
C ILE A 551 -27.69 20.52 -11.75
N GLU A 552 -28.09 19.27 -11.95
CA GLU A 552 -27.39 18.07 -11.48
C GLU A 552 -26.20 17.63 -12.37
N PRO A 553 -25.28 16.82 -11.81
CA PRO A 553 -24.01 16.49 -12.45
C PRO A 553 -24.08 15.67 -13.75
N THR A 554 -25.10 14.83 -13.93
CA THR A 554 -25.17 13.87 -15.04
C THR A 554 -26.00 14.36 -16.23
N ASP A 555 -26.59 15.55 -16.11
CA ASP A 555 -27.87 15.86 -16.75
C ASP A 555 -27.85 17.10 -17.66
N ILE A 556 -26.67 17.72 -17.84
CA ILE A 556 -26.51 18.85 -18.79
C ILE A 556 -26.56 18.36 -20.27
N LYS A 557 -26.32 17.07 -20.50
CA LYS A 557 -26.10 16.47 -21.84
C LYS A 557 -27.26 15.65 -22.39
N LYS A 558 -28.28 15.34 -21.57
CA LYS A 558 -29.39 14.42 -21.89
C LYS A 558 -30.72 15.02 -21.43
N PRO A 559 -31.88 14.47 -21.84
CA PRO A 559 -33.16 14.95 -21.35
C PRO A 559 -33.25 14.74 -19.85
N SER A 560 -33.37 15.83 -19.10
CA SER A 560 -33.18 15.82 -17.65
C SER A 560 -34.18 16.70 -16.94
N LYS A 561 -34.50 16.31 -15.71
CA LYS A 561 -35.55 16.94 -14.90
C LYS A 561 -34.91 17.79 -13.81
N PHE A 562 -35.23 19.08 -13.83
CA PHE A 562 -34.74 20.07 -12.87
C PHE A 562 -35.88 20.55 -11.97
N TYR A 563 -35.53 20.98 -10.77
CA TYR A 563 -36.50 21.31 -9.73
C TYR A 563 -36.34 22.75 -9.28
N SER A 564 -37.46 23.44 -9.09
CA SER A 564 -37.53 24.65 -8.27
C SER A 564 -38.49 24.51 -7.09
N LYS A 565 -38.13 25.18 -6.01
CA LYS A 565 -38.91 25.26 -4.77
C LYS A 565 -39.21 26.74 -4.48
N THR A 566 -40.37 27.05 -3.88
CA THR A 566 -40.87 28.42 -3.57
C THR A 566 -41.23 28.62 -2.08
N ILE A 567 -40.76 27.74 -1.17
CA ILE A 567 -41.11 27.73 0.27
C ILE A 567 -39.81 27.72 1.08
N PRO A 568 -39.74 28.42 2.24
CA PRO A 568 -38.53 28.46 3.09
C PRO A 568 -37.93 27.07 3.29
N LEU A 569 -36.66 26.96 2.95
CA LEU A 569 -35.91 25.72 3.00
C LEU A 569 -35.62 25.37 4.46
N ASP A 570 -36.50 24.61 5.12
CA ASP A 570 -36.08 23.89 6.33
C ASP A 570 -35.06 22.83 5.89
N ILE A 571 -33.78 23.15 6.05
CA ILE A 571 -32.65 22.35 5.59
C ILE A 571 -32.68 20.95 6.21
N ASP A 572 -33.20 20.81 7.43
CA ASP A 572 -33.30 19.53 8.13
C ASP A 572 -34.37 18.59 7.51
N LYS A 573 -35.42 19.16 6.88
CA LYS A 573 -36.45 18.37 6.13
C LYS A 573 -36.01 17.94 4.74
N LEU A 574 -34.92 18.52 4.21
CA LEU A 574 -34.35 18.20 2.89
C LEU A 574 -33.54 16.89 2.88
N LEU A 575 -33.34 16.30 4.06
CA LEU A 575 -32.57 15.08 4.30
C LEU A 575 -33.39 13.78 4.15
N GLY A 576 -34.72 13.87 3.94
CA GLY A 576 -35.61 12.70 3.91
C GLY A 576 -35.90 12.10 2.53
N ASN A 577 -36.10 12.92 1.49
CA ASN A 577 -36.43 12.45 0.14
C ASN A 577 -35.94 13.46 -0.91
N PHE A 578 -35.02 13.01 -1.78
CA PHE A 578 -34.76 13.66 -3.06
C PHE A 578 -35.29 12.74 -4.18
N PRO A 579 -35.99 13.28 -5.20
CA PRO A 579 -36.36 14.67 -5.34
C PRO A 579 -37.38 15.09 -4.27
N VAL A 580 -37.10 16.21 -3.61
CA VAL A 580 -38.05 16.85 -2.69
C VAL A 580 -39.28 17.18 -3.51
N LYS A 581 -40.48 17.15 -2.92
CA LYS A 581 -41.72 17.55 -3.60
C LYS A 581 -41.56 19.00 -4.11
N ALA A 582 -41.20 19.15 -5.38
CA ALA A 582 -40.91 20.43 -6.02
C ALA A 582 -42.21 21.23 -6.16
N THR A 583 -42.11 22.55 -6.13
CA THR A 583 -43.27 23.42 -6.39
C THR A 583 -43.41 23.72 -7.89
N LYS A 584 -42.32 23.64 -8.66
CA LYS A 584 -42.31 23.70 -10.12
C LYS A 584 -41.17 22.83 -10.68
N GLU A 585 -41.43 22.18 -11.80
CA GLU A 585 -40.51 21.24 -12.45
C GLU A 585 -40.18 21.76 -13.85
N PHE A 586 -38.90 21.70 -14.20
CA PHE A 586 -38.42 22.05 -15.54
C PHE A 586 -37.83 20.80 -16.22
N TYR A 587 -37.96 20.74 -17.53
CA TYR A 587 -37.53 19.59 -18.32
C TYR A 587 -36.70 20.10 -19.49
N ILE A 588 -35.49 19.57 -19.66
CA ILE A 588 -34.76 19.65 -20.93
C ILE A 588 -35.23 18.44 -21.76
N LYS A 589 -35.78 18.66 -22.95
CA LYS A 589 -36.11 17.58 -23.89
C LYS A 589 -34.88 17.10 -24.65
N GLU A 590 -35.01 15.96 -25.31
CA GLU A 590 -33.96 15.45 -26.19
C GLU A 590 -33.67 16.45 -27.31
N GLY A 591 -32.46 17.00 -27.34
CA GLY A 591 -32.03 18.03 -28.28
C GLY A 591 -32.15 19.48 -27.78
N GLU A 592 -32.75 19.73 -26.61
CA GLU A 592 -32.76 21.06 -25.97
C GLU A 592 -31.46 21.28 -25.15
N SER A 593 -31.03 22.54 -25.05
CA SER A 593 -29.79 22.98 -24.40
C SER A 593 -30.04 23.69 -23.07
N LEU A 594 -29.02 23.81 -22.23
CA LEU A 594 -29.09 24.59 -20.98
C LEU A 594 -29.49 26.07 -21.22
N ILE A 595 -29.10 26.62 -22.38
CA ILE A 595 -29.48 27.97 -22.79
C ILE A 595 -31.00 28.08 -22.94
N GLU A 596 -31.64 27.11 -23.60
CA GLU A 596 -33.09 27.10 -23.84
C GLU A 596 -33.86 26.91 -22.52
N LEU A 597 -33.35 26.06 -21.60
CA LEU A 597 -33.90 25.94 -20.24
C LEU A 597 -33.91 27.29 -19.52
N LEU A 598 -32.76 27.97 -19.47
CA LEU A 598 -32.62 29.25 -18.78
C LEU A 598 -33.44 30.37 -19.44
N GLN A 599 -33.64 30.31 -20.76
CA GLN A 599 -34.52 31.22 -21.48
C GLN A 599 -35.99 31.04 -21.11
N GLY A 600 -36.42 29.81 -20.80
CA GLY A 600 -37.78 29.50 -20.33
C GLY A 600 -38.07 29.89 -18.87
N ILE A 601 -37.08 30.44 -18.15
CA ILE A 601 -37.21 30.90 -16.77
C ILE A 601 -37.31 32.43 -16.74
N ASP A 602 -38.30 32.93 -16.00
CA ASP A 602 -38.54 34.37 -15.84
C ASP A 602 -37.33 35.09 -15.24
N GLU A 603 -37.07 36.33 -15.68
CA GLU A 603 -35.98 37.15 -15.12
C GLU A 603 -36.27 37.54 -13.66
N ASN A 604 -35.23 37.65 -12.84
CA ASN A 604 -35.30 37.99 -11.41
C ASN A 604 -36.32 37.12 -10.62
N SER A 605 -36.40 35.83 -10.95
CA SER A 605 -37.36 34.89 -10.36
C SER A 605 -36.74 33.91 -9.36
N LEU A 606 -35.41 33.83 -9.30
CA LEU A 606 -34.68 32.87 -8.46
C LEU A 606 -33.74 33.58 -7.48
N ASP A 607 -33.58 33.02 -6.30
CA ASP A 607 -32.59 33.45 -5.29
C ASP A 607 -31.30 32.62 -5.39
N LEU A 608 -31.37 31.39 -5.92
CA LEU A 608 -30.25 30.48 -6.06
C LEU A 608 -30.30 29.72 -7.39
N ILE A 609 -29.15 29.64 -8.06
CA ILE A 609 -28.92 28.69 -9.15
C ILE A 609 -27.66 27.90 -8.81
N THR A 610 -27.71 26.58 -8.95
CA THR A 610 -26.54 25.71 -8.73
C THR A 610 -26.26 24.89 -9.99
N VAL A 611 -24.98 24.76 -10.34
CA VAL A 611 -24.49 23.89 -11.44
C VAL A 611 -23.42 22.95 -10.86
N TYR A 612 -23.80 21.71 -10.59
CA TYR A 612 -22.90 20.72 -9.98
C TYR A 612 -22.19 19.82 -10.99
N GLY A 613 -22.57 19.86 -12.27
CA GLY A 613 -21.91 19.10 -13.35
C GLY A 613 -20.72 19.80 -13.99
N GLY A 614 -20.40 21.00 -13.52
CA GLY A 614 -19.43 21.89 -14.16
C GLY A 614 -19.87 22.37 -15.53
N LEU A 615 -19.19 23.42 -16.01
CA LEU A 615 -19.42 24.00 -17.34
C LEU A 615 -18.28 23.69 -18.31
N HIS A 616 -17.27 22.94 -17.87
CA HIS A 616 -16.16 22.41 -18.69
C HIS A 616 -16.61 21.51 -19.85
N HIS A 617 -17.84 21.01 -19.77
CA HIS A 617 -18.52 20.25 -20.81
C HIS A 617 -19.20 21.10 -21.89
N ILE A 618 -19.09 22.42 -21.79
CA ILE A 618 -19.70 23.38 -22.73
C ILE A 618 -18.57 24.18 -23.38
N GLU A 619 -18.69 24.37 -24.70
CA GLU A 619 -17.81 25.23 -25.50
C GLU A 619 -17.69 26.63 -24.89
N LYS A 620 -16.47 27.15 -24.82
CA LYS A 620 -16.12 28.41 -24.16
C LYS A 620 -16.96 29.58 -24.66
N GLU A 621 -17.21 29.62 -25.96
CA GLU A 621 -18.03 30.65 -26.62
C GLU A 621 -19.46 30.73 -26.07
N LYS A 622 -20.01 29.61 -25.58
CA LYS A 622 -21.38 29.51 -25.03
C LYS A 622 -21.43 29.78 -23.53
N ARG A 623 -20.32 29.66 -22.79
CA ARG A 623 -20.29 29.82 -21.32
C ARG A 623 -20.69 31.23 -20.88
N LEU A 624 -20.11 32.25 -21.51
CA LEU A 624 -20.43 33.65 -21.19
C LEU A 624 -21.93 33.95 -21.39
N GLN A 625 -22.55 33.36 -22.42
CA GLN A 625 -23.98 33.48 -22.66
C GLN A 625 -24.79 32.82 -21.52
N ILE A 626 -24.40 31.62 -21.10
CA ILE A 626 -25.02 30.91 -19.97
C ILE A 626 -24.90 31.71 -18.68
N HIS A 627 -23.70 32.23 -18.36
CA HIS A 627 -23.50 33.06 -17.18
C HIS A 627 -24.39 34.31 -17.19
N LYS A 628 -24.51 35.00 -18.34
CA LYS A 628 -25.42 36.14 -18.48
C LYS A 628 -26.89 35.76 -18.30
N LEU A 629 -27.30 34.58 -18.77
CA LEU A 629 -28.67 34.08 -18.58
C LEU A 629 -28.92 33.75 -17.10
N ILE A 630 -28.00 33.06 -16.42
CA ILE A 630 -28.06 32.80 -14.97
C ILE A 630 -28.17 34.11 -14.20
N TYR A 631 -27.31 35.10 -14.51
CA TYR A 631 -27.31 36.42 -13.90
C TYR A 631 -28.68 37.11 -14.00
N LYS A 632 -29.31 37.06 -15.17
CA LYS A 632 -30.63 37.68 -15.39
C LYS A 632 -31.75 36.98 -14.62
N ARG A 633 -31.60 35.69 -14.29
CA ARG A 633 -32.66 34.87 -13.66
C ARG A 633 -32.61 35.01 -12.14
N LEU A 634 -31.43 35.32 -11.60
CA LEU A 634 -31.25 35.62 -10.19
C LEU A 634 -31.82 36.99 -9.80
N ARG A 635 -32.38 37.09 -8.60
CA ARG A 635 -32.75 38.37 -7.96
C ARG A 635 -31.51 39.13 -7.49
N ASN A 636 -31.69 40.38 -7.10
CA ASN A 636 -30.63 41.14 -6.45
C ASN A 636 -30.19 40.41 -5.16
N ASN A 637 -28.88 40.27 -4.96
CA ASN A 637 -28.27 39.42 -3.92
C ASN A 637 -28.52 37.91 -4.09
N GLY A 638 -29.05 37.47 -5.23
CA GLY A 638 -29.14 36.06 -5.56
C GLY A 638 -27.75 35.44 -5.77
N VAL A 639 -27.64 34.15 -5.47
CA VAL A 639 -26.37 33.41 -5.48
C VAL A 639 -26.31 32.42 -6.63
N PHE A 640 -25.18 32.38 -7.31
CA PHE A 640 -24.82 31.32 -8.25
C PHE A 640 -23.73 30.45 -7.63
N ILE A 641 -23.99 29.14 -7.55
CA ILE A 641 -23.00 28.16 -7.10
C ILE A 641 -22.57 27.31 -8.29
N LEU A 642 -21.27 27.25 -8.54
CA LEU A 642 -20.66 26.45 -9.60
C LEU A 642 -19.70 25.44 -8.99
N ARG A 643 -19.76 24.20 -9.46
CA ARG A 643 -18.69 23.23 -9.23
C ARG A 643 -17.74 23.24 -10.42
N GLU A 644 -16.43 23.30 -10.18
CA GLU A 644 -15.44 23.01 -11.22
C GLU A 644 -14.13 22.41 -10.70
N HIS A 645 -13.37 21.75 -11.58
CA HIS A 645 -11.98 21.35 -11.40
C HIS A 645 -11.03 22.55 -11.51
N ASP A 646 -10.03 22.62 -10.64
CA ASP A 646 -8.96 23.61 -10.72
C ASP A 646 -7.78 23.07 -11.56
N VAL A 647 -7.79 23.35 -12.86
CA VAL A 647 -6.79 22.81 -13.81
C VAL A 647 -5.73 23.85 -14.16
N CYS A 648 -4.60 23.76 -13.46
CA CYS A 648 -3.49 24.71 -13.59
C CYS A 648 -2.30 24.19 -14.43
N ASP A 649 -2.27 22.89 -14.75
CA ASP A 649 -1.18 22.25 -15.48
C ASP A 649 -1.63 21.05 -16.34
N ASP A 650 -0.72 20.59 -17.20
CA ASP A 650 -0.94 19.47 -18.13
C ASP A 650 -1.20 18.13 -17.42
N ASP A 651 -0.63 17.92 -16.23
CA ASP A 651 -0.79 16.66 -15.50
C ASP A 651 -2.18 16.57 -14.85
N MET A 652 -2.69 17.68 -14.31
CA MET A 652 -4.07 17.78 -13.86
C MET A 652 -5.01 17.63 -15.05
N PHE A 653 -4.77 18.29 -16.19
CA PHE A 653 -5.59 18.13 -17.40
C PHE A 653 -5.70 16.67 -17.84
N LYS A 654 -4.57 15.95 -17.88
CA LYS A 654 -4.54 14.50 -18.19
C LYS A 654 -5.34 13.70 -17.18
N PHE A 655 -5.18 13.99 -15.89
CA PHE A 655 -5.88 13.27 -14.83
C PHE A 655 -7.40 13.51 -14.87
N VAL A 656 -7.85 14.75 -14.99
CA VAL A 656 -9.29 15.05 -15.08
C VAL A 656 -9.90 14.51 -16.37
N SER A 657 -9.16 14.48 -17.47
CA SER A 657 -9.61 13.81 -18.71
C SER A 657 -9.75 12.30 -18.53
N LEU A 658 -8.79 11.66 -17.84
CA LEU A 658 -8.83 10.24 -17.51
C LEU A 658 -10.06 9.86 -16.70
N ILE A 659 -10.34 10.58 -15.61
CA ILE A 659 -11.48 10.24 -14.74
C ILE A 659 -12.83 10.42 -15.47
N HIS A 660 -12.96 11.37 -16.38
CA HIS A 660 -14.16 11.55 -17.21
C HIS A 660 -14.35 10.38 -18.18
N ALA A 661 -13.29 9.95 -18.86
CA ALA A 661 -13.34 8.80 -19.76
C ALA A 661 -13.71 7.50 -19.03
N VAL A 662 -13.12 7.26 -17.85
CA VAL A 662 -13.47 6.09 -17.01
C VAL A 662 -14.91 6.19 -16.53
N PHE A 663 -15.37 7.37 -16.11
CA PHE A 663 -16.75 7.59 -15.68
C PHE A 663 -17.75 7.34 -16.82
N ASN A 664 -17.48 7.85 -18.02
CA ASN A 664 -18.28 7.64 -19.22
C ASN A 664 -18.33 6.16 -19.63
N ALA A 665 -17.19 5.46 -19.57
CA ALA A 665 -17.14 4.01 -19.83
C ALA A 665 -18.04 3.23 -18.87
N VAL A 666 -17.92 3.50 -17.56
CA VAL A 666 -18.68 2.81 -16.49
C VAL A 666 -20.19 3.09 -16.57
N THR A 667 -20.56 4.33 -16.92
CA THR A 667 -21.96 4.76 -17.07
C THR A 667 -22.60 4.35 -18.40
N GLY A 668 -21.82 3.73 -19.30
CA GLY A 668 -22.34 3.18 -20.55
C GLY A 668 -22.43 4.19 -21.69
N GLU A 669 -21.70 5.31 -21.62
CA GLU A 669 -21.65 6.30 -22.69
C GLU A 669 -20.98 5.72 -23.95
N SER A 670 -21.50 6.04 -25.13
CA SER A 670 -20.94 5.47 -26.36
C SER A 670 -19.57 6.05 -26.66
N LEU A 671 -18.66 5.24 -27.20
CA LEU A 671 -17.32 5.69 -27.59
C LEU A 671 -17.35 6.88 -28.57
N LYS A 672 -18.38 6.92 -29.44
CA LYS A 672 -18.60 8.05 -30.34
C LYS A 672 -18.85 9.35 -29.56
N ASN A 673 -19.69 9.29 -28.53
CA ASN A 673 -20.04 10.45 -27.71
C ASN A 673 -18.88 10.88 -26.82
N GLU A 674 -18.15 9.93 -26.24
CA GLU A 674 -16.89 10.17 -25.50
C GLU A 674 -15.89 10.96 -26.35
N ARG A 675 -15.67 10.54 -27.59
CA ARG A 675 -14.70 11.20 -28.50
C ARG A 675 -15.12 12.59 -28.93
N SER A 676 -16.42 12.85 -28.99
CA SER A 676 -16.97 14.17 -29.31
C SER A 676 -17.23 15.02 -28.08
N GLU A 677 -16.89 14.54 -26.88
CA GLU A 677 -17.15 15.27 -25.64
C GLU A 677 -16.25 16.50 -25.55
N VAL A 678 -16.87 17.65 -25.29
CA VAL A 678 -16.15 18.88 -25.00
C VAL A 678 -15.58 18.79 -23.58
N ARG A 679 -14.27 19.06 -23.45
CA ARG A 679 -13.51 19.06 -22.20
C ARG A 679 -12.58 20.25 -22.17
N GLU A 680 -13.15 21.40 -21.86
CA GLU A 680 -12.43 22.67 -21.81
C GLU A 680 -12.22 23.05 -20.34
N PHE A 681 -11.30 22.35 -19.69
CA PHE A 681 -10.91 22.61 -18.31
C PHE A 681 -10.02 23.85 -18.22
N GLU A 682 -10.21 24.65 -17.17
CA GLU A 682 -9.45 25.89 -16.96
C GLU A 682 -9.11 26.05 -15.47
N SER A 683 -8.20 26.98 -15.17
CA SER A 683 -7.93 27.37 -13.79
C SER A 683 -9.15 28.07 -13.19
N ILE A 684 -9.31 27.98 -11.87
CA ILE A 684 -10.39 28.69 -11.17
C ILE A 684 -10.32 30.21 -11.37
N GLU A 685 -9.11 30.76 -11.51
CA GLU A 685 -8.89 32.19 -11.78
C GLU A 685 -9.53 32.60 -13.11
N THR A 686 -9.31 31.81 -14.17
CA THR A 686 -9.94 32.05 -15.48
C THR A 686 -11.46 31.92 -15.42
N ILE A 687 -11.98 30.92 -14.69
CA ILE A 687 -13.43 30.72 -14.52
C ILE A 687 -14.07 31.91 -13.79
N VAL A 688 -13.39 32.46 -12.78
CA VAL A 688 -13.86 33.62 -12.02
C VAL A 688 -13.95 34.84 -12.94
N ASP A 689 -12.90 35.12 -13.73
CA ASP A 689 -12.88 36.24 -14.67
C ASP A 689 -14.07 36.17 -15.66
N ASP A 690 -14.33 34.99 -16.23
CA ASP A 690 -15.44 34.76 -17.18
C ASP A 690 -16.82 35.02 -16.55
N ILE A 691 -16.99 34.68 -15.27
CA ILE A 691 -18.25 34.87 -14.53
C ILE A 691 -18.42 36.33 -14.11
N GLU A 692 -17.35 37.01 -13.71
CA GLU A 692 -17.38 38.44 -13.40
C GLU A 692 -17.70 39.28 -14.65
N MET A 693 -17.23 38.87 -15.83
CA MET A 693 -17.63 39.46 -17.12
C MET A 693 -19.13 39.38 -17.40
N ALA A 694 -19.85 38.42 -16.79
CA ALA A 694 -21.31 38.33 -16.87
C ALA A 694 -22.04 39.25 -15.87
N GLY A 695 -21.32 39.95 -14.99
CA GLY A 695 -21.83 40.94 -14.04
C GLY A 695 -21.90 40.46 -12.59
N PHE A 696 -21.46 39.22 -12.31
CA PHE A 696 -21.36 38.71 -10.95
C PHE A 696 -20.22 39.36 -10.16
N LYS A 697 -20.29 39.22 -8.84
CA LYS A 697 -19.18 39.45 -7.92
C LYS A 697 -18.74 38.11 -7.35
N ASP A 698 -17.45 37.81 -7.41
CA ASP A 698 -16.92 36.66 -6.67
C ASP A 698 -17.08 36.88 -5.15
N SER A 699 -17.63 35.88 -4.46
CA SER A 699 -17.73 35.91 -2.99
C SER A 699 -16.40 35.63 -2.29
N GLY A 700 -15.40 35.11 -3.02
CA GLY A 700 -14.13 34.62 -2.47
C GLY A 700 -14.25 33.31 -1.69
N LYS A 701 -15.46 32.77 -1.53
CA LYS A 701 -15.68 31.49 -0.85
C LYS A 701 -15.35 30.34 -1.80
N ARG A 702 -14.56 29.40 -1.31
CA ARG A 702 -14.13 28.18 -2.02
C ARG A 702 -14.25 27.01 -1.08
N LEU A 703 -14.95 25.95 -1.50
CA LEU A 703 -14.99 24.70 -0.74
C LEU A 703 -14.36 23.58 -1.57
N LYS A 704 -13.14 23.20 -1.20
CA LYS A 704 -12.46 22.02 -1.74
C LYS A 704 -13.05 20.74 -1.16
N GLN A 705 -13.12 19.71 -1.98
CA GLN A 705 -13.55 18.39 -1.52
C GLN A 705 -12.36 17.64 -0.92
N TYR A 706 -12.37 17.51 0.41
CA TYR A 706 -11.29 16.84 1.13
C TYR A 706 -11.14 15.38 0.66
N GLY A 707 -9.98 15.05 0.10
CA GLY A 707 -9.65 13.71 -0.39
C GLY A 707 -10.06 13.42 -1.85
N ASP A 708 -10.58 14.39 -2.60
CA ASP A 708 -10.78 14.29 -4.04
C ASP A 708 -9.50 14.74 -4.77
N PRO A 709 -8.76 13.84 -5.45
CA PRO A 709 -7.51 14.18 -6.14
C PRO A 709 -7.72 14.98 -7.43
N SER A 710 -8.97 15.18 -7.85
CA SER A 710 -9.31 15.97 -9.05
C SER A 710 -9.43 17.48 -8.78
N GLU A 711 -9.09 17.93 -7.56
CA GLU A 711 -9.18 19.33 -7.11
C GLU A 711 -10.53 19.96 -7.48
N ASN A 712 -11.61 19.25 -7.15
CA ASN A 712 -12.97 19.68 -7.44
C ASN A 712 -13.46 20.70 -6.38
N ILE A 713 -13.83 21.89 -6.82
CA ILE A 713 -14.10 23.06 -5.97
C ILE A 713 -15.52 23.57 -6.19
N LEU A 714 -16.22 23.87 -5.09
CA LEU A 714 -17.44 24.67 -5.13
C LEU A 714 -17.12 26.16 -4.98
N LEU A 715 -17.62 26.94 -5.93
CA LEU A 715 -17.49 28.38 -6.08
C LEU A 715 -18.85 29.04 -5.81
N ALA A 716 -18.87 30.20 -5.16
CA ALA A 716 -20.07 30.99 -4.99
C ALA A 716 -19.89 32.42 -5.52
N PHE A 717 -20.88 32.89 -6.27
CA PHE A 717 -20.92 34.20 -6.90
C PHE A 717 -22.21 34.91 -6.56
N GLU A 718 -22.16 36.23 -6.36
CA GLU A 718 -23.31 37.04 -5.97
C GLU A 718 -23.71 38.00 -7.08
N LYS A 719 -25.02 38.10 -7.34
CA LYS A 719 -25.55 39.17 -8.18
C LYS A 719 -25.55 40.48 -7.41
N LYS A 720 -24.75 41.46 -7.87
CA LYS A 720 -24.70 42.81 -7.30
C LYS A 720 -26.11 43.43 -7.28
N SER A 721 -26.51 43.99 -6.14
CA SER A 721 -27.65 44.90 -6.09
C SER A 721 -27.31 46.14 -6.92
N SER A 722 -28.10 46.38 -7.97
CA SER A 722 -28.06 47.61 -8.78
C SER A 722 -28.35 48.85 -7.95
#